data_AF-A0A379WST7-F1
#
_entry.id   AF-A0A379WST7-F1
#
_cell.length_a   1.000
_cell.length_b   1.000
_cell.length_c   1.000
_cell.angle_alpha   90.00
_cell.angle_beta   90.00
_cell.angle_gamma   90.00
#
_symmetry.space_group_name_H-M   'P 1'
#
loop_
_entity.id
_entity.type
_entity.pdbx_description
1 polymer ?
#
loop_
_entity_poly.entity_id
_entity_poly.type
_entity_poly.pdbx_seq_one_letter_code
_entity_poly.pdbx_strand_id
1 'polypeptide(L)'
;MGLKQVDVGNQISSSDTAGIVVITQTHPIDLIFTLPESDIATVVQAQKAGKALVVEAWDRTNSHKLSEGVLLSLDNQIDPTTGTIKIKARFTNQDDTLFPNQFVNARMLVDTEQNAVVVPAAAVQMGNEGHFVWVLNDENNVSKKRVKIGIQDNRNVVISAGLSAGDRVVTDGIDRLTEGAKVEVVEPQTTAADEKSPSAMKVKKERAPDAGITSGQHGRPSRLFILRPVATTLLMAAILLAGIIGYRFLPVAALPEVDYPTIQVVTLYPGASPDVMTPPSPAPLERQFGQMSGLKQMSSQSSGGASVVTLQFQLTLPLDVAEQEVQAAINAATNLLPSDLPNPPIYSKVNPADPPIMTLAVTSNAMPMTQVEDMVETRVAQKISQVSGVGLVTLAGGQRPAVRVKLNAQAIAALGLTSETVRTAITGANVNSAKGSLDGPERAVTLSANDQMQSADEYRKLIIAYQNGAPVRLGDVATVEQGAENSWLGAWANQAPAIVMNVNAAGANIIATADSIRQMLPQLTESLPKSVKVTVLSDRTTNIRASVRDTQFELMLAIALVVMIIYLFLRNIPATIIPGVAVPLSLIGTFAVMVFLDFSINNLTLMALTIATGFVVDDAIVVIENISRYIEKGEKPLAAALKGAGEIGFTIISLTFSLIAVLIPLLFMGDIVGRLFREFAVTLAVAILISAVVSLTLTPMMCARMLSQQSLRKQNRFSRACERMFDRVIASYGRGLAKVLNHPWLTLSVAFATLLLSVMLWIVIPKGFFPVQDNGIIQGTLQAPQSSSYASMAQRQRQVAERILQDPAVQSLTTFVGVDGANPTLNSARLQINLKPLDARDDRVQQVISRLQTAVATIPGVALYLQPTQDLTIDTQVSRTQYQFTLQATTLDALSHWVPKLQNALQSLPQLSEVSSDWQDRGLAAWVNVDRDSASRLGISMADVDNALYNAFGQRLISTIYTQANQYRVVLEHNTASTPGLAALETIRLTSRDGGTVPLSAIARIEQRFAPLSINHLDQFPVTTFSFNVPEGYSLGDAVQAILDTEKTLALPADITTQFQGSTLAFQAALGSTVWLIVAAVVAMYIVLGVLYESFIHPNHDSLNAAYGGRRRAAGADHRW
;
A
#
# COMPACT_ATOMS: atom_id res chain seq x y z
N MET A 1 -4.76 47.77 -1.62
CA MET A 1 -4.69 47.45 -0.18
C MET A 1 -3.25 47.09 0.14
N GLY A 2 -2.64 47.63 1.19
CA GLY A 2 -1.27 47.28 1.58
C GLY A 2 -1.24 46.73 3.01
N LEU A 3 -0.45 45.68 3.23
CA LEU A 3 -0.21 45.15 4.57
C LEU A 3 1.06 45.80 5.10
N LYS A 4 0.92 46.54 6.21
CA LYS A 4 2.03 47.09 6.99
C LYS A 4 2.74 45.90 7.64
N GLN A 5 4.02 45.71 7.35
CA GLN A 5 4.80 44.57 7.88
C GLN A 5 5.71 44.96 9.07
N VAL A 6 5.71 46.24 9.46
CA VAL A 6 6.63 46.76 10.47
C VAL A 6 5.91 47.74 11.40
N ASP A 7 6.00 47.53 12.72
CA ASP A 7 5.41 48.40 13.75
C ASP A 7 6.40 49.37 14.40
N VAL A 8 5.88 50.36 15.13
CA VAL A 8 6.68 51.38 15.82
C VAL A 8 7.54 50.69 16.89
N GLY A 9 8.86 50.69 16.71
CA GLY A 9 9.83 50.05 17.60
C GLY A 9 10.75 49.03 16.92
N ASN A 10 10.43 48.60 15.70
CA ASN A 10 11.28 47.68 14.94
C ASN A 10 12.52 48.40 14.37
N GLN A 11 13.71 47.81 14.52
CA GLN A 11 14.93 48.24 13.84
C GLN A 11 14.99 47.64 12.44
N ILE A 12 15.09 48.48 11.41
CA ILE A 12 15.19 48.07 10.01
C ILE A 12 16.62 48.36 9.54
N SER A 13 17.31 47.36 8.99
CA SER A 13 18.63 47.53 8.39
C SER A 13 18.55 47.60 6.86
N SER A 14 19.55 48.19 6.22
CA SER A 14 19.63 48.24 4.75
C SER A 14 19.85 46.88 4.08
N SER A 15 20.10 45.82 4.84
CA SER A 15 20.26 44.45 4.36
C SER A 15 18.98 43.62 4.51
N ASP A 16 17.92 44.17 5.10
CA ASP A 16 16.67 43.47 5.32
C ASP A 16 15.86 43.42 4.00
N THR A 17 15.62 42.22 3.50
CA THR A 17 14.94 41.98 2.21
C THR A 17 13.42 42.01 2.31
N ALA A 18 12.88 42.02 3.53
CA ALA A 18 11.46 42.19 3.78
C ALA A 18 11.07 43.67 3.66
N GLY A 19 10.27 44.02 2.64
CA GLY A 19 9.80 45.39 2.42
C GLY A 19 8.94 45.91 3.58
N ILE A 20 9.09 47.19 3.91
CA ILE A 20 8.39 47.86 5.04
C ILE A 20 6.86 47.82 4.89
N VAL A 21 6.41 47.92 3.64
CA VAL A 21 5.00 47.83 3.24
C VAL A 21 4.94 47.07 1.92
N VAL A 22 4.07 46.07 1.84
CA VAL A 22 3.74 45.42 0.56
C VAL A 22 2.54 46.13 -0.02
N ILE A 23 2.73 46.82 -1.15
CA ILE A 23 1.64 47.44 -1.91
C ILE A 23 1.25 46.46 -3.02
N THR A 24 0.08 45.84 -2.88
CA THR A 24 -0.42 44.94 -3.90
C THR A 24 -1.33 45.70 -4.86
N GLN A 25 -0.89 45.80 -6.12
CA GLN A 25 -1.66 46.38 -7.21
C GLN A 25 -2.66 45.35 -7.73
N THR A 26 -3.96 45.61 -7.57
CA THR A 26 -5.04 44.76 -8.10
C THR A 26 -5.58 45.25 -9.43
N HIS A 27 -5.21 46.47 -9.86
CA HIS A 27 -5.68 47.14 -11.07
C HIS A 27 -4.54 47.84 -11.83
N PRO A 28 -4.21 47.43 -13.07
CA PRO A 28 -4.53 46.13 -13.66
C PRO A 28 -3.82 44.98 -12.91
N ILE A 29 -4.30 43.75 -13.08
CA ILE A 29 -3.64 42.53 -12.57
C ILE A 29 -3.01 41.78 -13.74
N ASP A 30 -1.84 41.18 -13.51
CA ASP A 30 -1.13 40.42 -14.52
C ASP A 30 -1.22 38.92 -14.20
N LEU A 31 -1.60 38.12 -15.20
CA LEU A 31 -1.60 36.66 -15.15
C LEU A 31 -0.32 36.15 -15.82
N ILE A 32 0.44 35.32 -15.11
CA ILE A 32 1.64 34.66 -15.64
C ILE A 32 1.33 33.17 -15.77
N PHE A 33 1.53 32.62 -16.97
CA PHE A 33 1.30 31.21 -17.29
C PHE A 33 2.34 30.71 -18.28
N THR A 34 2.46 29.40 -18.45
CA THR A 34 3.45 28.78 -19.33
C THR A 34 2.79 28.15 -20.55
N LEU A 35 3.45 28.22 -21.71
CA LEU A 35 3.07 27.45 -22.90
C LEU A 35 4.17 26.46 -23.29
N PRO A 36 3.82 25.26 -23.80
CA PRO A 36 4.78 24.34 -24.42
C PRO A 36 5.54 24.99 -25.58
N GLU A 37 6.79 24.60 -25.78
CA GLU A 37 7.63 25.06 -26.89
C GLU A 37 6.96 24.84 -28.26
N SER A 38 6.21 23.74 -28.43
CA SER A 38 5.51 23.39 -29.67
C SER A 38 4.50 24.44 -30.13
N ASP A 39 3.94 25.22 -29.21
CA ASP A 39 2.84 26.14 -29.49
C ASP A 39 3.32 27.58 -29.73
N ILE A 40 4.60 27.85 -29.48
CA ILE A 40 5.21 29.19 -29.61
C ILE A 40 5.07 29.72 -31.04
N ALA A 41 5.30 28.88 -32.05
CA ALA A 41 5.27 29.29 -33.45
C ALA A 41 3.92 29.91 -33.83
N THR A 42 2.82 29.28 -33.38
CA THR A 42 1.44 29.71 -33.65
C THR A 42 1.12 31.03 -32.95
N VAL A 43 1.55 31.18 -31.69
CA VAL A 43 1.35 32.41 -30.90
C VAL A 43 2.14 33.58 -31.49
N VAL A 44 3.41 33.36 -31.86
CA VAL A 44 4.26 34.38 -32.47
C VAL A 44 3.72 34.78 -33.85
N GLN A 45 3.19 33.84 -34.63
CA GLN A 45 2.57 34.14 -35.93
C GLN A 45 1.30 34.98 -35.77
N ALA A 46 0.45 34.65 -34.79
CA ALA A 46 -0.77 35.40 -34.50
C ALA A 46 -0.47 36.81 -33.95
N GLN A 47 0.60 36.97 -33.16
CA GLN A 47 1.08 38.27 -32.68
C GLN A 47 1.69 39.13 -33.80
N LYS A 48 2.43 38.52 -34.74
CA LYS A 48 2.97 39.20 -35.94
C LYS A 48 1.88 39.68 -36.90
N ALA A 49 0.69 39.07 -36.88
CA ALA A 49 -0.46 39.50 -37.66
C ALA A 49 -1.12 40.81 -37.16
N GLY A 50 -0.55 41.45 -36.12
CA GLY A 50 -1.00 42.76 -35.62
C GLY A 50 -2.28 42.73 -34.80
N LYS A 51 -2.77 41.54 -34.42
CA LYS A 51 -3.95 41.36 -33.57
C LYS A 51 -3.52 41.25 -32.11
N ALA A 52 -4.21 41.97 -31.22
CA ALA A 52 -4.11 41.77 -29.79
C ALA A 52 -4.67 40.38 -29.44
N LEU A 53 -3.83 39.51 -28.88
CA LEU A 53 -4.25 38.16 -28.48
C LEU A 53 -5.02 38.23 -27.17
N VAL A 54 -6.29 37.81 -27.25
CA VAL A 54 -7.20 37.75 -26.11
C VAL A 54 -6.86 36.54 -25.25
N VAL A 55 -6.74 36.77 -23.96
CA VAL A 55 -6.53 35.74 -22.94
C VAL A 55 -7.70 35.77 -21.96
N GLU A 56 -8.41 34.67 -21.82
CA GLU A 56 -9.48 34.48 -20.85
C GLU A 56 -8.95 33.79 -19.61
N ALA A 57 -9.33 34.30 -18.43
CA ALA A 57 -9.14 33.63 -17.16
C ALA A 57 -10.43 32.91 -16.78
N TRP A 58 -10.34 31.60 -16.50
CA TRP A 58 -11.43 30.73 -16.09
C TRP A 58 -11.20 30.22 -14.68
N ASP A 59 -12.28 29.84 -14.00
CA ASP A 59 -12.20 29.15 -12.71
C ASP A 59 -11.42 27.82 -12.80
N ARG A 60 -11.03 27.27 -11.64
CA ARG A 60 -10.27 26.02 -11.56
C ARG A 60 -10.98 24.84 -12.23
N THR A 61 -12.32 24.87 -12.30
CA THR A 61 -13.17 23.82 -12.88
C THR A 61 -13.43 23.99 -14.38
N ASN A 62 -12.91 25.05 -15.02
CA ASN A 62 -13.18 25.39 -16.43
C ASN A 62 -14.68 25.57 -16.73
N SER A 63 -15.49 25.91 -15.73
CA SER A 63 -16.94 26.06 -15.82
C SER A 63 -17.39 27.49 -16.01
N HIS A 64 -16.68 28.45 -15.39
CA HIS A 64 -17.06 29.86 -15.40
C HIS A 64 -15.89 30.75 -15.82
N LYS A 65 -16.13 31.67 -16.77
CA LYS A 65 -15.16 32.69 -17.18
C LYS A 65 -15.11 33.78 -16.11
N LEU A 66 -13.93 34.04 -15.56
CA LEU A 66 -13.71 35.01 -14.48
C LEU A 66 -13.42 36.43 -15.01
N SER A 67 -12.58 36.54 -16.04
CA SER A 67 -12.23 37.81 -16.68
C SER A 67 -11.59 37.60 -18.04
N GLU A 68 -11.50 38.66 -18.84
CA GLU A 68 -10.76 38.71 -20.10
C GLU A 68 -9.63 39.74 -20.04
N GLY A 69 -8.51 39.43 -20.67
CA GLY A 69 -7.28 40.21 -20.68
C GLY A 69 -6.57 40.09 -22.02
N VAL A 70 -5.45 40.79 -22.14
CA VAL A 70 -4.66 40.85 -23.39
C VAL A 70 -3.24 40.37 -23.13
N LEU A 71 -2.70 39.57 -24.04
CA LEU A 71 -1.31 39.16 -24.02
C LEU A 71 -0.37 40.38 -24.04
N LEU A 72 0.51 40.48 -23.04
CA LEU A 72 1.45 41.59 -22.90
C LEU A 72 2.84 41.25 -23.43
N SER A 73 3.39 40.11 -23.02
CA SER A 73 4.74 39.69 -23.38
C SER A 73 4.93 38.18 -23.34
N LEU A 74 5.73 37.66 -24.28
CA LEU A 74 6.38 36.36 -24.19
C LEU A 74 7.77 36.54 -23.59
N ASP A 75 8.19 35.61 -22.72
CA ASP A 75 9.59 35.50 -22.34
C ASP A 75 10.46 35.15 -23.57
N ASN A 76 11.76 35.42 -23.53
CA ASN A 76 12.70 35.10 -24.61
C ASN A 76 13.56 33.87 -24.31
N GLN A 77 13.35 33.22 -23.16
CA GLN A 77 14.05 32.03 -22.72
C GLN A 77 13.08 30.85 -22.52
N ILE A 78 13.41 29.70 -23.10
CA ILE A 78 12.72 28.43 -22.85
C ILE A 78 13.33 27.81 -21.58
N ASP A 79 12.48 27.30 -20.68
CA ASP A 79 12.94 26.52 -19.55
C ASP A 79 13.37 25.11 -20.04
N PRO A 80 14.67 24.77 -19.99
CA PRO A 80 15.18 23.50 -20.53
C PRO A 80 14.74 22.28 -19.72
N THR A 81 14.22 22.47 -18.50
CA THR A 81 13.76 21.39 -17.63
C THR A 81 12.35 20.96 -17.98
N THR A 82 11.49 21.92 -18.33
CA THR A 82 10.05 21.68 -18.58
C THR A 82 9.64 21.80 -20.04
N GLY A 83 10.49 22.36 -20.92
CA GLY A 83 10.17 22.59 -22.32
C GLY A 83 9.08 23.64 -22.53
N THR A 84 8.95 24.59 -21.60
CA THR A 84 7.89 25.62 -21.63
C THR A 84 8.46 27.03 -21.60
N ILE A 85 7.71 28.00 -22.12
CA ILE A 85 8.02 29.43 -22.07
C ILE A 85 7.03 30.16 -21.16
N LYS A 86 7.51 31.12 -20.37
CA LYS A 86 6.64 31.96 -19.54
C LYS A 86 6.01 33.07 -20.36
N ILE A 87 4.76 33.37 -20.05
CA ILE A 87 3.92 34.31 -20.77
C ILE A 87 3.16 35.15 -19.78
N LYS A 88 2.99 36.43 -20.12
CA LYS A 88 2.31 37.40 -19.29
C LYS A 88 1.13 38.02 -20.04
N ALA A 89 -0.06 37.92 -19.46
CA ALA A 89 -1.27 38.60 -19.94
C ALA A 89 -1.77 39.60 -18.90
N ARG A 90 -2.31 40.72 -19.35
CA ARG A 90 -2.78 41.82 -18.50
C ARG A 90 -4.30 41.91 -18.52
N PHE A 91 -4.89 41.95 -17.33
CA PHE A 91 -6.32 42.05 -17.09
C PHE A 91 -6.60 43.38 -16.39
N THR A 92 -7.62 44.12 -16.82
CA THR A 92 -7.99 45.39 -16.18
C THR A 92 -8.54 45.18 -14.77
N ASN A 93 -9.20 44.04 -14.53
CA ASN A 93 -9.71 43.56 -13.25
C ASN A 93 -10.64 44.55 -12.52
N GLN A 94 -11.47 45.31 -13.27
CA GLN A 94 -12.33 46.36 -12.68
C GLN A 94 -13.40 45.83 -11.71
N ASP A 95 -13.76 44.56 -11.82
CA ASP A 95 -14.78 43.91 -10.99
C ASP A 95 -14.18 43.17 -9.78
N ASP A 96 -12.88 43.32 -9.52
CA ASP A 96 -12.12 42.62 -8.47
C ASP A 96 -12.33 41.08 -8.48
N THR A 97 -12.58 40.49 -9.66
CA THR A 97 -12.82 39.05 -9.82
C THR A 97 -11.53 38.21 -9.76
N LEU A 98 -10.38 38.84 -10.02
CA LEU A 98 -9.07 38.23 -9.94
C LEU A 98 -8.28 38.78 -8.74
N PHE A 99 -7.75 37.87 -7.92
CA PHE A 99 -6.91 38.20 -6.78
C PHE A 99 -5.43 37.79 -6.99
N PRO A 100 -4.48 38.52 -6.38
CA PRO A 100 -3.08 38.12 -6.34
C PRO A 100 -2.93 36.70 -5.79
N ASN A 101 -2.08 35.88 -6.44
CA ASN A 101 -1.87 34.45 -6.12
C ASN A 101 -3.09 33.53 -6.29
N GLN A 102 -4.17 33.98 -6.93
CA GLN A 102 -5.30 33.11 -7.29
C GLN A 102 -4.92 32.18 -8.45
N PHE A 103 -5.18 30.89 -8.30
CA PHE A 103 -5.09 29.92 -9.39
C PHE A 103 -6.27 30.06 -10.34
N VAL A 104 -5.99 30.29 -11.63
CA VAL A 104 -6.99 30.37 -12.71
C VAL A 104 -6.50 29.59 -13.93
N ASN A 105 -7.44 29.07 -14.72
CA ASN A 105 -7.12 28.44 -16.01
C ASN A 105 -7.07 29.52 -17.10
N ALA A 106 -5.94 29.63 -17.80
CA ALA A 106 -5.80 30.58 -18.91
C ALA A 106 -6.19 29.92 -20.25
N ARG A 107 -7.04 30.57 -21.04
CA ARG A 107 -7.31 30.20 -22.44
C ARG A 107 -6.95 31.35 -23.34
N MET A 108 -6.11 31.10 -24.34
CA MET A 108 -5.71 32.12 -25.31
C MET A 108 -6.27 31.76 -26.68
N LEU A 109 -6.99 32.70 -27.29
CA LEU A 109 -7.49 32.53 -28.65
C LEU A 109 -6.39 32.92 -29.64
N VAL A 110 -5.82 31.93 -30.32
CA VAL A 110 -4.67 32.13 -31.23
C VAL A 110 -5.12 32.16 -32.70
N ASP A 111 -6.11 31.35 -33.09
CA ASP A 111 -6.70 31.35 -34.42
C ASP A 111 -8.17 30.88 -34.37
N THR A 112 -8.93 31.12 -35.44
CA THR A 112 -10.32 30.64 -35.60
C THR A 112 -10.44 29.90 -36.93
N GLU A 113 -10.50 28.57 -36.86
CA GLU A 113 -10.79 27.74 -38.03
C GLU A 113 -12.29 27.81 -38.39
N GLN A 114 -12.60 28.24 -39.61
CA GLN A 114 -13.97 28.27 -40.13
C GLN A 114 -14.27 27.04 -40.99
N ASN A 115 -15.51 26.54 -40.93
CA ASN A 115 -16.00 25.36 -41.66
C ASN A 115 -15.28 24.04 -41.32
N ALA A 116 -14.73 23.92 -40.11
CA ALA A 116 -14.13 22.69 -39.61
C ALA A 116 -15.18 21.60 -39.34
N VAL A 117 -14.92 20.37 -39.77
CA VAL A 117 -15.75 19.21 -39.44
C VAL A 117 -15.42 18.79 -38.01
N VAL A 118 -16.41 18.85 -37.12
CA VAL A 118 -16.24 18.51 -35.71
C VAL A 118 -17.01 17.24 -35.40
N VAL A 119 -16.37 16.32 -34.69
CA VAL A 119 -17.01 15.11 -34.16
C VAL A 119 -16.91 15.10 -32.64
N PRO A 120 -17.87 14.48 -31.92
CA PRO A 120 -17.72 14.27 -30.49
C PRO A 120 -16.43 13.49 -30.18
N ALA A 121 -15.71 13.88 -29.13
CA ALA A 121 -14.43 13.26 -28.79
C ALA A 121 -14.54 11.73 -28.60
N ALA A 122 -15.68 11.26 -28.10
CA ALA A 122 -15.98 9.84 -27.92
C ALA A 122 -15.98 9.01 -29.22
N ALA A 123 -16.19 9.63 -30.39
CA ALA A 123 -16.22 8.93 -31.68
C ALA A 123 -14.83 8.59 -32.25
N VAL A 124 -13.77 9.27 -31.77
CA VAL A 124 -12.41 9.12 -32.30
C VAL A 124 -11.66 8.04 -31.56
N GLN A 125 -11.09 7.09 -32.31
CA GLN A 125 -10.34 5.96 -31.79
C GLN A 125 -8.90 5.99 -32.31
N MET A 126 -7.97 5.42 -31.54
CA MET A 126 -6.56 5.29 -31.93
C MET A 126 -6.25 3.83 -32.24
N GLY A 127 -5.73 3.56 -33.45
CA GLY A 127 -5.30 2.22 -33.86
C GLY A 127 -3.85 2.22 -34.33
N ASN A 128 -3.35 1.03 -34.71
CA ASN A 128 -1.96 0.84 -35.16
C ASN A 128 -1.57 1.70 -36.38
N GLU A 129 -2.54 2.21 -37.16
CA GLU A 129 -2.32 3.05 -38.35
C GLU A 129 -2.71 4.53 -38.15
N GLY A 130 -2.91 4.97 -36.90
CA GLY A 130 -3.32 6.34 -36.55
C GLY A 130 -4.79 6.45 -36.13
N HIS A 131 -5.30 7.69 -36.07
CA HIS A 131 -6.67 7.97 -35.65
C HIS A 131 -7.70 7.54 -36.70
N PHE A 132 -8.85 7.04 -36.24
CA PHE A 132 -9.97 6.65 -37.09
C PHE A 132 -11.31 6.86 -36.38
N VAL A 133 -12.38 6.92 -37.15
CA VAL A 133 -13.77 6.89 -36.63
C VAL A 133 -14.55 5.77 -37.30
N TRP A 134 -15.64 5.35 -36.67
CA TRP A 134 -16.62 4.45 -37.26
C TRP A 134 -17.75 5.25 -37.90
N VAL A 135 -17.95 5.09 -39.21
CA VAL A 135 -18.96 5.81 -40.00
C VAL A 135 -20.05 4.86 -40.45
N LEU A 136 -21.31 5.29 -40.34
CA LEU A 136 -22.48 4.60 -40.85
C LEU A 136 -22.67 4.87 -42.34
N ASN A 137 -22.92 3.81 -43.12
CA ASN A 137 -23.42 3.94 -44.49
C ASN A 137 -24.96 3.97 -44.52
N ASP A 138 -25.55 4.21 -45.71
CA ASP A 138 -27.00 4.33 -45.91
C ASP A 138 -27.81 3.07 -45.54
N GLU A 139 -27.15 1.92 -45.34
CA GLU A 139 -27.77 0.65 -44.93
C GLU A 139 -27.61 0.35 -43.42
N ASN A 140 -27.12 1.31 -42.64
CA ASN A 140 -26.75 1.20 -41.23
C ASN A 140 -25.61 0.18 -40.95
N ASN A 141 -24.74 -0.09 -41.93
CA ASN A 141 -23.51 -0.82 -41.70
C ASN A 141 -22.37 0.14 -41.34
N VAL A 142 -21.52 -0.29 -40.43
CA VAL A 142 -20.38 0.47 -39.92
C VAL A 142 -19.14 0.20 -40.74
N SER A 143 -18.41 1.25 -41.12
CA SER A 143 -17.11 1.17 -41.80
C SER A 143 -16.06 2.04 -41.12
N LYS A 144 -14.80 1.59 -41.11
CA LYS A 144 -13.69 2.29 -40.47
C LYS A 144 -13.12 3.33 -41.42
N LYS A 145 -13.16 4.60 -41.02
CA LYS A 145 -12.61 5.71 -41.81
C LYS A 145 -11.45 6.35 -41.06
N ARG A 146 -10.27 6.37 -41.66
CA ARG A 146 -9.09 7.04 -41.09
C ARG A 146 -9.32 8.55 -41.08
N VAL A 147 -8.94 9.18 -39.98
CA VAL A 147 -9.07 10.61 -39.79
C VAL A 147 -7.76 11.23 -39.32
N LYS A 148 -7.52 12.45 -39.75
CA LYS A 148 -6.47 13.30 -39.19
C LYS A 148 -7.14 14.26 -38.22
N ILE A 149 -6.79 14.17 -36.95
CA ILE A 149 -7.33 15.06 -35.92
C ILE A 149 -6.62 16.42 -35.97
N GLY A 150 -7.37 17.46 -35.63
CA GLY A 150 -6.91 18.83 -35.40
C GLY A 150 -7.04 19.17 -33.92
N ILE A 151 -7.44 20.41 -33.61
CA ILE A 151 -7.62 20.89 -32.24
C ILE A 151 -8.76 20.12 -31.55
N GLN A 152 -8.54 19.70 -30.31
CA GLN A 152 -9.48 18.96 -29.49
C GLN A 152 -9.80 19.73 -28.21
N ASP A 153 -11.07 19.75 -27.83
CA ASP A 153 -11.52 20.11 -26.47
C ASP A 153 -12.13 18.89 -25.75
N ASN A 154 -12.59 19.08 -24.51
CA ASN A 154 -13.14 17.98 -23.69
C ASN A 154 -14.42 17.33 -24.25
N ARG A 155 -15.10 17.94 -25.22
CA ARG A 155 -16.36 17.44 -25.80
C ARG A 155 -16.23 17.05 -27.27
N ASN A 156 -15.38 17.76 -28.01
CA ASN A 156 -15.36 17.78 -29.46
C ASN A 156 -13.93 17.76 -30.00
N VAL A 157 -13.75 17.08 -31.13
CA VAL A 157 -12.48 16.98 -31.88
C VAL A 157 -12.71 17.53 -33.28
N VAL A 158 -11.87 18.48 -33.69
CA VAL A 158 -11.81 18.93 -35.08
C VAL A 158 -11.14 17.85 -35.93
N ILE A 159 -11.73 17.52 -37.08
CA ILE A 159 -11.17 16.57 -38.04
C ILE A 159 -10.67 17.35 -39.25
N SER A 160 -9.35 17.41 -39.39
CA SER A 160 -8.67 18.16 -40.46
C SER A 160 -8.68 17.42 -41.80
N ALA A 161 -8.82 16.09 -41.80
CA ALA A 161 -9.02 15.29 -43.00
C ALA A 161 -9.67 13.93 -42.69
N GLY A 162 -10.40 13.37 -43.66
CA GLY A 162 -10.93 11.99 -43.57
C GLY A 162 -12.42 11.87 -43.26
N LEU A 163 -13.13 12.98 -42.99
CA LEU A 163 -14.58 13.01 -42.81
C LEU A 163 -15.20 14.20 -43.55
N SER A 164 -16.44 14.04 -44.00
CA SER A 164 -17.24 15.10 -44.61
C SER A 164 -18.39 15.50 -43.70
N ALA A 165 -18.82 16.76 -43.76
CA ALA A 165 -20.02 17.20 -43.06
C ALA A 165 -21.24 16.39 -43.55
N GLY A 166 -21.96 15.75 -42.61
CA GLY A 166 -23.08 14.83 -42.90
C GLY A 166 -22.75 13.35 -42.69
N ASP A 167 -21.48 12.96 -42.57
CA ASP A 167 -21.08 11.60 -42.20
C ASP A 167 -21.60 11.25 -40.79
N ARG A 168 -22.35 10.15 -40.65
CA ARG A 168 -22.88 9.70 -39.35
C ARG A 168 -21.82 8.89 -38.61
N VAL A 169 -21.28 9.43 -37.53
CA VAL A 169 -20.27 8.75 -36.69
C VAL A 169 -20.89 8.07 -35.48
N VAL A 170 -20.32 6.93 -35.08
CA VAL A 170 -20.78 6.20 -33.89
C VAL A 170 -20.08 6.75 -32.64
N THR A 171 -20.85 7.11 -31.61
CA THR A 171 -20.34 7.74 -30.37
C THR A 171 -20.42 6.84 -29.14
N ASP A 172 -21.17 5.74 -29.21
CA ASP A 172 -21.38 4.80 -28.10
C ASP A 172 -21.42 3.35 -28.63
N GLY A 173 -21.00 2.39 -27.81
CA GLY A 173 -20.92 0.97 -28.18
C GLY A 173 -19.79 0.62 -29.15
N ILE A 174 -18.80 1.51 -29.30
CA ILE A 174 -17.70 1.41 -30.28
C ILE A 174 -16.84 0.16 -30.10
N ASP A 175 -16.62 -0.27 -28.86
CA ASP A 175 -15.78 -1.45 -28.52
C ASP A 175 -16.33 -2.78 -29.06
N ARG A 176 -17.59 -2.79 -29.51
CA ARG A 176 -18.28 -3.97 -30.05
C ARG A 176 -18.37 -3.98 -31.58
N LEU A 177 -17.84 -2.95 -32.25
CA LEU A 177 -17.96 -2.78 -33.69
C LEU A 177 -16.82 -3.47 -34.43
N THR A 178 -17.16 -4.15 -35.52
CA THR A 178 -16.25 -4.69 -36.52
C THR A 178 -16.63 -4.15 -37.90
N GLU A 179 -15.67 -4.10 -38.83
CA GLU A 179 -15.92 -3.65 -40.20
C GLU A 179 -17.12 -4.39 -40.83
N GLY A 180 -18.11 -3.64 -41.32
CA GLY A 180 -19.34 -4.16 -41.93
C GLY A 180 -20.45 -4.57 -40.95
N ALA A 181 -20.30 -4.34 -39.64
CA ALA A 181 -21.34 -4.66 -38.66
C ALA A 181 -22.57 -3.76 -38.83
N LYS A 182 -23.77 -4.35 -38.79
CA LYS A 182 -25.03 -3.62 -38.84
C LYS A 182 -25.42 -3.13 -37.45
N VAL A 183 -25.77 -1.85 -37.33
CA VAL A 183 -26.14 -1.23 -36.05
C VAL A 183 -27.55 -0.65 -36.10
N GLU A 184 -28.18 -0.61 -34.92
CA GLU A 184 -29.48 0.02 -34.73
C GLU A 184 -29.26 1.42 -34.15
N VAL A 185 -29.78 2.45 -34.81
CA VAL A 185 -29.61 3.84 -34.38
C VAL A 185 -30.71 4.19 -33.36
N VAL A 186 -30.31 4.53 -32.14
CA VAL A 186 -31.20 5.04 -31.09
C VAL A 186 -31.13 6.57 -31.11
N GLU A 187 -32.25 7.27 -31.36
CA GLU A 187 -32.29 8.73 -31.30
C GLU A 187 -32.40 9.24 -29.84
N PRO A 188 -31.69 10.32 -29.45
CA PRO A 188 -31.76 10.84 -28.07
C PRO A 188 -33.06 11.61 -27.83
N GLN A 189 -33.81 11.25 -26.78
CA GLN A 189 -34.93 12.04 -26.28
C GLN A 189 -34.43 13.27 -25.49
N THR A 190 -34.91 14.45 -25.86
CA THR A 190 -34.62 15.74 -25.20
C THR A 190 -35.47 15.88 -23.94
N THR A 191 -34.83 15.99 -22.77
CA THR A 191 -35.49 16.27 -21.49
C THR A 191 -35.45 17.77 -21.18
N ALA A 192 -36.61 18.42 -21.17
CA ALA A 192 -36.85 19.68 -20.47
C ALA A 192 -37.98 19.47 -19.45
N ALA A 193 -37.74 19.93 -18.23
CA ALA A 193 -38.68 19.85 -17.11
C ALA A 193 -39.77 20.94 -17.24
N ASP A 194 -41.04 20.58 -17.01
CA ASP A 194 -41.94 21.36 -16.14
C ASP A 194 -43.27 20.63 -15.81
N GLU A 195 -43.64 20.80 -14.55
CA GLU A 195 -44.94 20.79 -13.87
C GLU A 195 -46.27 20.22 -14.49
N LYS A 196 -46.97 19.48 -13.60
CA LYS A 196 -48.42 19.42 -13.30
C LYS A 196 -49.19 18.09 -13.46
N SER A 197 -49.96 17.86 -12.40
CA SER A 197 -50.87 16.77 -12.01
C SER A 197 -52.02 16.43 -12.99
N PRO A 198 -52.75 15.32 -12.72
CA PRO A 198 -53.27 14.39 -13.72
C PRO A 198 -54.71 14.68 -14.13
N SER A 199 -55.15 14.20 -15.31
CA SER A 199 -56.46 13.56 -15.52
C SER A 199 -56.80 13.28 -16.99
N ALA A 200 -57.53 12.17 -17.17
CA ALA A 200 -58.58 11.90 -18.15
C ALA A 200 -58.23 11.62 -19.64
N MET A 201 -58.17 10.31 -19.93
CA MET A 201 -59.17 9.59 -20.74
C MET A 201 -59.52 10.14 -22.14
N LYS A 202 -59.11 9.39 -23.19
CA LYS A 202 -59.98 8.81 -24.24
C LYS A 202 -59.17 8.05 -25.29
N VAL A 203 -59.24 6.72 -25.27
CA VAL A 203 -58.86 5.89 -26.42
C VAL A 203 -60.11 5.57 -27.22
N LYS A 204 -60.09 5.97 -28.49
CA LYS A 204 -61.12 5.67 -29.49
C LYS A 204 -60.71 4.39 -30.22
N LYS A 205 -61.63 3.43 -30.24
CA LYS A 205 -61.60 2.16 -30.99
C LYS A 205 -61.25 2.37 -32.46
N GLU A 206 -60.40 1.51 -32.99
CA GLU A 206 -60.57 0.95 -34.34
C GLU A 206 -60.12 -0.51 -34.36
N ARG A 207 -60.95 -1.35 -35.00
CA ARG A 207 -60.88 -2.81 -35.11
C ARG A 207 -60.25 -3.20 -36.45
N ALA A 208 -59.38 -4.21 -36.45
CA ALA A 208 -59.32 -5.33 -37.42
C ALA A 208 -58.13 -6.27 -37.08
N PRO A 209 -58.12 -7.54 -37.53
CA PRO A 209 -58.97 -8.63 -37.07
C PRO A 209 -58.16 -9.73 -36.35
N ASP A 210 -58.90 -10.59 -35.64
CA ASP A 210 -58.41 -11.73 -34.87
C ASP A 210 -57.51 -12.68 -35.66
N ALA A 211 -56.29 -12.88 -35.14
CA ALA A 211 -55.57 -14.14 -35.24
C ALA A 211 -55.32 -14.64 -33.80
N GLY A 212 -56.09 -15.65 -33.40
CA GLY A 212 -56.06 -16.20 -32.05
C GLY A 212 -54.67 -16.68 -31.64
N ILE A 213 -54.08 -15.99 -30.67
CA ILE A 213 -52.89 -16.46 -29.97
C ILE A 213 -53.35 -17.46 -28.93
N THR A 214 -53.09 -18.73 -29.22
CA THR A 214 -53.13 -19.80 -28.22
C THR A 214 -51.97 -19.59 -27.23
N SER A 215 -52.33 -19.55 -25.96
CA SER A 215 -51.41 -19.53 -24.83
C SER A 215 -50.55 -20.80 -24.81
N GLY A 216 -49.23 -20.66 -24.99
CA GLY A 216 -48.28 -21.71 -24.62
C GLY A 216 -47.01 -21.78 -25.44
N GLN A 217 -46.01 -20.95 -25.12
CA GLN A 217 -44.59 -21.27 -25.26
C GLN A 217 -43.72 -20.14 -24.68
N HIS A 218 -43.50 -20.15 -23.36
CA HIS A 218 -42.36 -19.44 -22.78
C HIS A 218 -41.08 -20.20 -23.16
N GLY A 219 -40.13 -19.51 -23.79
CA GLY A 219 -38.87 -20.06 -24.27
C GLY A 219 -38.08 -20.72 -23.15
N ARG A 220 -37.88 -22.04 -23.24
CA ARG A 220 -37.06 -22.82 -22.29
C ARG A 220 -35.58 -22.62 -22.64
N PRO A 221 -34.75 -21.94 -21.82
CA PRO A 221 -33.37 -21.58 -22.16
C PRO A 221 -32.50 -22.80 -22.51
N SER A 222 -32.73 -23.93 -21.81
CA SER A 222 -31.99 -25.18 -22.03
C SER A 222 -32.31 -25.90 -23.35
N ARG A 223 -33.47 -25.61 -23.98
CA ARG A 223 -33.91 -26.33 -25.20
C ARG A 223 -32.93 -26.17 -26.36
N LEU A 224 -32.35 -24.98 -26.52
CA LEU A 224 -31.42 -24.68 -27.60
C LEU A 224 -30.15 -25.57 -27.51
N PHE A 225 -29.62 -25.72 -26.30
CA PHE A 225 -28.39 -26.45 -26.03
C PHE A 225 -28.58 -27.97 -26.07
N ILE A 226 -29.73 -28.48 -25.62
CA ILE A 226 -30.08 -29.91 -25.73
C ILE A 226 -30.16 -30.34 -27.21
N LEU A 227 -30.74 -29.50 -28.07
CA LEU A 227 -30.93 -29.81 -29.50
C LEU A 227 -29.68 -29.55 -30.35
N ARG A 228 -28.72 -28.75 -29.86
CA ARG A 228 -27.46 -28.44 -30.54
C ARG A 228 -26.25 -28.94 -29.73
N PRO A 229 -26.03 -30.27 -29.66
CA PRO A 229 -24.98 -30.85 -28.83
C PRO A 229 -23.58 -30.41 -29.28
N VAL A 230 -23.31 -30.30 -30.58
CA VAL A 230 -21.99 -29.89 -31.11
C VAL A 230 -21.64 -28.45 -30.70
N ALA A 231 -22.57 -27.52 -30.88
CA ALA A 231 -22.37 -26.13 -30.48
C ALA A 231 -22.18 -26.01 -28.97
N THR A 232 -22.94 -26.77 -28.18
CA THR A 232 -22.82 -26.79 -26.72
C THR A 232 -21.46 -27.35 -26.29
N THR A 233 -20.99 -28.45 -26.88
CA THR A 233 -19.65 -29.00 -26.56
C THR A 233 -18.52 -28.05 -26.94
N LEU A 234 -18.61 -27.36 -28.08
CA LEU A 234 -17.60 -26.39 -28.51
C LEU A 234 -17.59 -25.15 -27.62
N LEU A 235 -18.75 -24.65 -27.18
CA LEU A 235 -18.85 -23.56 -26.23
C LEU A 235 -18.21 -23.93 -24.88
N MET A 236 -18.51 -25.12 -24.36
CA MET A 236 -17.91 -25.60 -23.12
C MET A 236 -16.39 -25.82 -23.27
N ALA A 237 -15.93 -26.33 -24.41
CA ALA A 237 -14.50 -26.42 -24.71
C ALA A 237 -13.83 -25.05 -24.77
N ALA A 238 -14.51 -24.03 -25.32
CA ALA A 238 -14.00 -22.66 -25.35
C ALA A 238 -13.89 -22.07 -23.93
N ILE A 239 -14.89 -22.28 -23.07
CA ILE A 239 -14.83 -21.86 -21.65
C ILE A 239 -13.69 -22.57 -20.93
N LEU A 240 -13.51 -23.88 -21.15
CA LEU A 240 -12.42 -24.66 -20.57
C LEU A 240 -11.05 -24.11 -21.02
N LEU A 241 -10.87 -23.87 -22.32
CA LEU A 241 -9.64 -23.32 -22.88
C LEU A 241 -9.35 -21.91 -22.33
N ALA A 242 -10.35 -21.03 -22.31
CA ALA A 242 -10.23 -19.70 -21.74
C ALA A 242 -9.82 -19.75 -20.26
N GLY A 243 -10.40 -20.68 -19.49
CA GLY A 243 -10.06 -20.90 -18.09
C GLY A 243 -8.64 -21.45 -17.88
N ILE A 244 -8.20 -22.40 -18.69
CA ILE A 244 -6.82 -22.93 -18.65
C ILE A 244 -5.80 -21.83 -19.00
N ILE A 245 -6.10 -21.02 -20.02
CA ILE A 245 -5.29 -19.86 -20.38
C ILE A 245 -5.28 -18.87 -19.21
N GLY A 246 -6.44 -18.54 -18.65
CA GLY A 246 -6.57 -17.63 -17.52
C GLY A 246 -5.75 -18.07 -16.31
N TYR A 247 -5.83 -19.35 -15.93
CA TYR A 247 -5.02 -19.94 -14.86
C TYR A 247 -3.51 -19.72 -15.04
N ARG A 248 -3.02 -19.65 -16.29
CA ARG A 248 -1.60 -19.44 -16.57
C ARG A 248 -1.16 -17.98 -16.45
N PHE A 249 -2.09 -17.04 -16.65
CA PHE A 249 -1.82 -15.60 -16.62
C PHE A 249 -2.11 -14.96 -15.26
N LEU A 250 -2.90 -15.59 -14.40
CA LEU A 250 -3.19 -15.06 -13.07
C LEU A 250 -1.91 -14.99 -12.20
N PRO A 251 -1.66 -13.85 -11.52
CA PRO A 251 -0.60 -13.75 -10.53
C PRO A 251 -0.92 -14.63 -9.32
N VAL A 252 0.12 -15.06 -8.60
CA VAL A 252 -0.02 -15.90 -7.41
C VAL A 252 0.42 -15.08 -6.18
N ALA A 253 -0.43 -15.02 -5.17
CA ALA A 253 -0.20 -14.30 -3.92
C ALA A 253 -0.75 -15.12 -2.73
N ALA A 254 -0.35 -14.81 -1.50
CA ALA A 254 -0.93 -15.46 -0.32
C ALA A 254 -2.34 -14.93 -0.03
N LEU A 255 -2.50 -13.61 -0.16
CA LEU A 255 -3.73 -12.85 0.00
C LEU A 255 -3.86 -11.85 -1.16
N PRO A 256 -5.06 -11.34 -1.43
CA PRO A 256 -5.24 -10.19 -2.32
C PRO A 256 -4.28 -9.05 -1.95
N GLU A 257 -3.66 -8.41 -2.94
CA GLU A 257 -2.78 -7.27 -2.71
C GLU A 257 -3.63 -6.06 -2.26
N VAL A 258 -3.61 -5.77 -0.96
CA VAL A 258 -4.33 -4.65 -0.35
C VAL A 258 -3.38 -3.88 0.54
N ASP A 259 -2.49 -3.12 -0.08
CA ASP A 259 -1.59 -2.24 0.66
C ASP A 259 -2.18 -0.83 0.72
N TYR A 260 -2.05 -0.17 1.88
CA TYR A 260 -2.33 1.25 1.94
C TYR A 260 -1.27 2.01 1.15
N PRO A 261 -1.65 2.95 0.27
CA PRO A 261 -0.67 3.79 -0.40
C PRO A 261 0.09 4.56 0.69
N THR A 262 1.33 4.16 0.93
CA THR A 262 2.16 4.65 2.02
C THR A 262 3.46 5.16 1.44
N ILE A 263 3.83 6.38 1.83
CA ILE A 263 5.09 7.00 1.44
C ILE A 263 5.85 7.32 2.72
N GLN A 264 7.08 6.82 2.78
CA GLN A 264 8.00 7.14 3.86
C GLN A 264 8.97 8.22 3.39
N VAL A 265 9.10 9.29 4.16
CA VAL A 265 10.07 10.37 3.97
C VAL A 265 11.08 10.34 5.11
N VAL A 266 12.37 10.23 4.77
CA VAL A 266 13.47 10.13 5.75
C VAL A 266 14.40 11.33 5.59
N THR A 267 14.71 11.98 6.71
CA THR A 267 15.73 13.03 6.80
C THR A 267 16.79 12.63 7.82
N LEU A 268 18.06 12.60 7.39
CA LEU A 268 19.20 12.25 8.24
C LEU A 268 20.02 13.50 8.54
N TYR A 269 20.29 13.74 9.81
CA TYR A 269 21.12 14.84 10.28
C TYR A 269 22.01 14.38 11.44
N PRO A 270 23.12 13.67 11.13
CA PRO A 270 23.98 13.06 12.14
C PRO A 270 24.38 14.04 13.25
N GLY A 271 24.29 13.62 14.51
CA GLY A 271 24.66 14.44 15.66
C GLY A 271 23.57 15.37 16.19
N ALA A 272 22.45 15.55 15.50
CA ALA A 272 21.32 16.32 16.00
C ALA A 272 20.58 15.58 17.14
N SER A 273 20.15 16.30 18.18
CA SER A 273 19.27 15.75 19.22
C SER A 273 17.83 15.63 18.70
N PRO A 274 16.94 14.84 19.34
CA PRO A 274 15.51 14.79 18.98
C PRO A 274 14.86 16.18 18.97
N ASP A 275 15.18 17.02 19.95
CA ASP A 275 14.68 18.41 20.04
C ASP A 275 15.20 19.31 18.91
N VAL A 276 16.38 19.05 18.36
CA VAL A 276 16.90 19.76 17.18
C VAL A 276 16.36 19.13 15.90
N MET A 277 15.98 17.85 15.93
CA MET A 277 15.36 17.21 14.80
C MET A 277 13.91 17.64 14.63
N THR A 278 13.14 17.94 15.68
CA THR A 278 11.69 18.22 15.59
C THR A 278 11.33 19.62 15.02
N PRO A 279 11.77 20.78 15.56
CA PRO A 279 11.29 22.08 15.10
C PRO A 279 11.85 22.58 13.75
N PRO A 280 13.08 22.26 13.31
CA PRO A 280 13.56 22.75 12.03
C PRO A 280 13.38 21.78 10.85
N SER A 281 13.19 20.46 11.05
CA SER A 281 13.14 19.50 9.91
C SER A 281 11.73 18.95 9.57
N PRO A 282 11.05 18.18 10.42
CA PRO A 282 9.74 17.62 10.12
C PRO A 282 8.62 18.64 10.28
N ALA A 283 8.64 19.58 11.23
CA ALA A 283 7.49 20.49 11.39
C ALA A 283 7.14 21.33 10.13
N PRO A 284 8.11 21.84 9.35
CA PRO A 284 7.81 22.42 8.04
C PRO A 284 7.28 21.38 7.03
N LEU A 285 7.86 20.18 6.99
CA LEU A 285 7.44 19.10 6.10
C LEU A 285 6.02 18.62 6.43
N GLU A 286 5.72 18.33 7.70
CA GLU A 286 4.42 17.95 8.23
C GLU A 286 3.33 18.98 7.93
N ARG A 287 3.68 20.27 7.98
CA ARG A 287 2.74 21.35 7.59
C ARG A 287 2.43 21.34 6.10
N GLN A 288 3.41 21.05 5.25
CA GLN A 288 3.17 20.91 3.80
C GLN A 288 2.41 19.62 3.49
N PHE A 289 2.76 18.51 4.14
CA PHE A 289 2.12 17.22 3.96
C PHE A 289 0.68 17.21 4.44
N GLY A 290 0.39 17.83 5.59
CA GLY A 290 -0.97 17.91 6.14
C GLY A 290 -1.98 18.67 5.27
N GLN A 291 -1.53 19.37 4.22
CA GLN A 291 -2.41 20.08 3.26
C GLN A 291 -2.76 19.22 2.03
N MET A 292 -2.18 18.02 1.91
CA MET A 292 -2.40 17.13 0.77
C MET A 292 -3.81 16.57 0.74
N SER A 293 -4.34 16.41 -0.47
CA SER A 293 -5.65 15.81 -0.67
C SER A 293 -5.55 14.29 -0.56
N GLY A 294 -6.49 13.67 0.16
CA GLY A 294 -6.53 12.21 0.28
C GLY A 294 -5.50 11.62 1.25
N LEU A 295 -4.75 12.44 2.00
CA LEU A 295 -4.00 11.98 3.16
C LEU A 295 -4.98 11.46 4.23
N LYS A 296 -4.83 10.20 4.64
CA LYS A 296 -5.64 9.56 5.68
C LYS A 296 -5.04 9.79 7.07
N GLN A 297 -3.72 9.67 7.16
CA GLN A 297 -2.98 9.76 8.42
C GLN A 297 -1.53 10.14 8.13
N MET A 298 -0.94 10.98 8.99
CA MET A 298 0.48 11.28 8.98
C MET A 298 1.07 11.03 10.37
N SER A 299 2.12 10.23 10.44
CA SER A 299 2.91 10.10 11.67
C SER A 299 4.36 10.42 11.42
N SER A 300 4.99 11.08 12.38
CA SER A 300 6.42 11.34 12.36
C SER A 300 7.08 10.83 13.63
N GLN A 301 8.33 10.41 13.48
CA GLN A 301 9.21 9.98 14.55
C GLN A 301 10.55 10.68 14.37
N SER A 302 10.87 11.59 15.29
CA SER A 302 12.16 12.27 15.36
C SER A 302 12.99 11.67 16.48
N SER A 303 14.23 11.33 16.19
CA SER A 303 15.17 10.77 17.14
C SER A 303 16.56 11.39 16.96
N GLY A 304 17.53 10.96 17.75
CA GLY A 304 18.91 11.46 17.65
C GLY A 304 19.52 11.15 16.29
N GLY A 305 19.55 12.14 15.40
CA GLY A 305 20.18 12.09 14.09
C GLY A 305 19.29 11.65 12.91
N ALA A 306 18.01 11.34 13.14
CA ALA A 306 17.08 10.92 12.09
C ALA A 306 15.65 11.42 12.35
N SER A 307 14.92 11.74 11.28
CA SER A 307 13.49 12.00 11.30
C SER A 307 12.81 11.20 10.21
N VAL A 308 11.80 10.43 10.57
CA VAL A 308 11.03 9.57 9.67
C VAL A 308 9.59 10.05 9.69
N VAL A 309 9.05 10.44 8.54
CA VAL A 309 7.64 10.80 8.36
C VAL A 309 6.99 9.72 7.49
N THR A 310 5.90 9.15 7.97
CA THR A 310 5.12 8.14 7.26
C THR A 310 3.76 8.73 6.91
N LEU A 311 3.47 8.80 5.61
CA LEU A 311 2.26 9.36 5.03
C LEU A 311 1.40 8.20 4.52
N GLN A 312 0.23 8.02 5.10
CA GLN A 312 -0.75 7.03 4.66
C GLN A 312 -1.88 7.75 3.93
N PHE A 313 -2.17 7.35 2.70
CA PHE A 313 -3.23 7.92 1.88
C PHE A 313 -4.47 7.03 1.84
N GLN A 314 -5.59 7.59 1.39
CA GLN A 314 -6.81 6.85 1.12
C GLN A 314 -6.58 5.80 0.04
N LEU A 315 -7.20 4.62 0.21
CA LEU A 315 -7.10 3.49 -0.74
C LEU A 315 -7.50 3.86 -2.18
N THR A 316 -8.33 4.89 -2.37
CA THR A 316 -8.79 5.36 -3.68
C THR A 316 -7.80 6.27 -4.41
N LEU A 317 -6.78 6.79 -3.73
CA LEU A 317 -5.77 7.66 -4.33
C LEU A 317 -4.64 6.81 -4.95
N PRO A 318 -4.34 6.95 -6.25
CA PRO A 318 -3.21 6.26 -6.86
C PRO A 318 -1.89 6.70 -6.22
N LEU A 319 -1.01 5.75 -5.91
CA LEU A 319 0.25 6.01 -5.23
C LEU A 319 1.19 6.92 -6.04
N ASP A 320 1.15 6.86 -7.37
CA ASP A 320 1.96 7.74 -8.24
C ASP A 320 1.53 9.21 -8.17
N VAL A 321 0.23 9.47 -7.95
CA VAL A 321 -0.28 10.84 -7.72
C VAL A 321 0.16 11.34 -6.35
N ALA A 322 0.02 10.49 -5.32
CA ALA A 322 0.50 10.80 -3.98
C ALA A 322 2.01 11.09 -3.96
N GLU A 323 2.80 10.35 -4.75
CA GLU A 323 4.24 10.57 -4.90
C GLU A 323 4.55 11.97 -5.44
N GLN A 324 3.87 12.38 -6.51
CA GLN A 324 4.06 13.71 -7.11
C GLN A 324 3.69 14.83 -6.12
N GLU A 325 2.62 14.64 -5.34
CA GLU A 325 2.24 15.59 -4.28
C GLU A 325 3.31 15.65 -3.19
N VAL A 326 3.84 14.51 -2.73
CA VAL A 326 4.93 14.45 -1.73
C VAL A 326 6.18 15.15 -2.22
N GLN A 327 6.62 14.90 -3.46
CA GLN A 327 7.77 15.58 -4.03
C GLN A 327 7.55 17.10 -4.12
N ALA A 328 6.37 17.54 -4.56
CA ALA A 328 6.02 18.96 -4.62
C ALA A 328 6.05 19.62 -3.23
N ALA A 329 5.54 18.93 -2.20
CA ALA A 329 5.55 19.42 -0.83
C ALA A 329 6.96 19.47 -0.22
N ILE A 330 7.82 18.49 -0.49
CA ILE A 330 9.25 18.55 -0.11
C ILE A 330 9.90 19.78 -0.76
N ASN A 331 9.69 20.00 -2.07
CA ASN A 331 10.22 21.15 -2.78
C ASN A 331 9.75 22.49 -2.20
N ALA A 332 8.49 22.58 -1.77
CA ALA A 332 7.93 23.76 -1.11
C ALA A 332 8.50 23.98 0.30
N ALA A 333 8.85 22.90 1.01
CA ALA A 333 9.45 22.96 2.34
C ALA A 333 10.97 23.22 2.31
N THR A 334 11.67 22.99 1.19
CA THR A 334 13.14 23.05 1.10
C THR A 334 13.74 24.34 1.68
N ASN A 335 13.12 25.49 1.42
CA ASN A 335 13.62 26.79 1.93
C ASN A 335 13.39 27.00 3.44
N LEU A 336 12.63 26.12 4.08
CA LEU A 336 12.32 26.14 5.51
C LEU A 336 13.16 25.13 6.31
N LEU A 337 13.90 24.25 5.63
CA LEU A 337 14.79 23.27 6.25
C LEU A 337 16.16 23.89 6.61
N PRO A 338 16.91 23.33 7.56
CA PRO A 338 18.27 23.77 7.87
C PRO A 338 19.16 23.74 6.63
N SER A 339 19.91 24.83 6.43
CA SER A 339 20.85 24.97 5.30
C SER A 339 22.06 24.04 5.39
N ASP A 340 22.30 23.41 6.55
CA ASP A 340 23.44 22.53 6.82
C ASP A 340 23.06 21.03 6.82
N LEU A 341 21.85 20.68 6.37
CA LEU A 341 21.46 19.30 6.10
C LEU A 341 22.43 18.66 5.08
N PRO A 342 23.08 17.51 5.39
CA PRO A 342 24.06 16.92 4.48
C PRO A 342 23.47 16.37 3.17
N ASN A 343 22.19 15.99 3.19
CA ASN A 343 21.40 15.54 2.05
C ASN A 343 19.97 16.08 2.19
N PRO A 344 19.27 16.36 1.09
CA PRO A 344 17.85 16.68 1.15
C PRO A 344 17.03 15.47 1.65
N PRO A 345 15.79 15.69 2.16
CA PRO A 345 14.88 14.60 2.49
C PRO A 345 14.67 13.67 1.29
N ILE A 346 14.71 12.36 1.55
CA ILE A 346 14.44 11.33 0.54
C ILE A 346 13.10 10.66 0.84
N TYR A 347 12.40 10.18 -0.18
CA TYR A 347 11.14 9.47 -0.01
C TYR A 347 11.17 8.11 -0.73
N SER A 348 10.33 7.18 -0.28
CA SER A 348 10.19 5.85 -0.90
C SER A 348 8.78 5.30 -0.74
N LYS A 349 8.34 4.50 -1.73
CA LYS A 349 7.04 3.82 -1.79
C LYS A 349 7.07 2.53 -0.98
N VAL A 350 7.21 2.66 0.34
CA VAL A 350 7.31 1.52 1.26
C VAL A 350 6.46 1.77 2.50
N ASN A 351 5.81 0.71 2.97
CA ASN A 351 5.29 0.68 4.33
C ASN A 351 6.39 0.11 5.26
N PRO A 352 6.88 0.85 6.25
CA PRO A 352 7.95 0.37 7.12
C PRO A 352 7.51 -0.80 8.02
N ALA A 353 6.20 -1.02 8.22
CA ALA A 353 5.70 -2.18 8.94
C ALA A 353 5.77 -3.47 8.13
N ASP A 354 5.91 -3.38 6.80
CA ASP A 354 5.91 -4.55 5.95
C ASP A 354 7.26 -5.29 6.03
N PRO A 355 7.23 -6.62 6.21
CA PRO A 355 8.44 -7.42 6.19
C PRO A 355 9.10 -7.39 4.79
N PRO A 356 10.44 -7.38 4.71
CA PRO A 356 11.14 -7.55 3.44
C PRO A 356 10.73 -8.83 2.70
N ILE A 357 10.64 -8.78 1.37
CA ILE A 357 10.35 -9.96 0.54
C ILE A 357 11.50 -10.96 0.55
N MET A 358 12.73 -10.44 0.65
CA MET A 358 13.96 -11.20 0.70
C MET A 358 14.98 -10.46 1.56
N THR A 359 15.65 -11.20 2.44
CA THR A 359 16.76 -10.69 3.25
C THR A 359 18.02 -11.46 2.88
N LEU A 360 19.03 -10.74 2.41
CA LEU A 360 20.34 -11.29 2.07
C LEU A 360 21.36 -10.85 3.12
N ALA A 361 22.32 -11.71 3.43
CA ALA A 361 23.49 -11.34 4.21
C ALA A 361 24.76 -11.51 3.38
N VAL A 362 25.58 -10.48 3.39
CA VAL A 362 26.91 -10.50 2.78
C VAL A 362 27.96 -10.49 3.87
N THR A 363 28.81 -11.52 3.86
CA THR A 363 29.88 -11.72 4.86
C THR A 363 31.24 -11.88 4.16
N SER A 364 32.33 -11.58 4.86
CA SER A 364 33.69 -11.85 4.38
C SER A 364 34.63 -12.25 5.52
N ASN A 365 35.57 -13.13 5.19
CA ASN A 365 36.61 -13.60 6.12
C ASN A 365 37.99 -12.96 5.85
N ALA A 366 38.14 -12.21 4.75
CA ALA A 366 39.44 -11.70 4.29
C ALA A 366 39.44 -10.22 3.93
N MET A 367 38.26 -9.58 3.82
CA MET A 367 38.14 -8.16 3.46
C MET A 367 37.47 -7.36 4.58
N PRO A 368 37.88 -6.09 4.81
CA PRO A 368 37.17 -5.18 5.68
C PRO A 368 35.72 -4.99 5.22
N MET A 369 34.78 -4.93 6.16
CA MET A 369 33.35 -4.78 5.83
C MET A 369 33.04 -3.50 5.05
N THR A 370 33.85 -2.45 5.20
CA THR A 370 33.67 -1.22 4.42
C THR A 370 33.89 -1.41 2.92
N GLN A 371 34.89 -2.20 2.54
CA GLN A 371 35.13 -2.56 1.13
C GLN A 371 34.07 -3.54 0.62
N VAL A 372 33.55 -4.40 1.49
CA VAL A 372 32.44 -5.31 1.15
C VAL A 372 31.18 -4.50 0.86
N GLU A 373 30.82 -3.55 1.72
CA GLU A 373 29.64 -2.70 1.53
C GLU A 373 29.73 -1.90 0.22
N ASP A 374 30.87 -1.27 -0.07
CA ASP A 374 31.05 -0.51 -1.32
C ASP A 374 30.81 -1.36 -2.58
N MET A 375 31.37 -2.56 -2.60
CA MET A 375 31.22 -3.47 -3.72
C MET A 375 29.79 -4.02 -3.83
N VAL A 376 29.13 -4.28 -2.69
CA VAL A 376 27.75 -4.74 -2.65
C VAL A 376 26.80 -3.62 -3.09
N GLU A 377 27.01 -2.39 -2.61
CA GLU A 377 26.23 -1.21 -2.98
C GLU A 377 26.31 -0.99 -4.49
N THR A 378 27.53 -0.92 -5.05
CA THR A 378 27.74 -0.60 -6.48
C THR A 378 27.36 -1.71 -7.45
N ARG A 379 27.59 -2.99 -7.10
CA ARG A 379 27.43 -4.11 -8.06
C ARG A 379 26.13 -4.89 -7.85
N VAL A 380 25.69 -5.06 -6.61
CA VAL A 380 24.58 -5.97 -6.26
C VAL A 380 23.30 -5.18 -5.97
N ALA A 381 23.35 -4.26 -5.01
CA ALA A 381 22.18 -3.51 -4.56
C ALA A 381 21.54 -2.71 -5.71
N GLN A 382 22.34 -1.94 -6.46
CA GLN A 382 21.85 -1.19 -7.62
C GLN A 382 21.17 -2.07 -8.67
N LYS A 383 21.69 -3.29 -8.89
CA LYS A 383 21.11 -4.18 -9.89
C LYS A 383 19.79 -4.80 -9.41
N ILE A 384 19.70 -5.11 -8.11
CA ILE A 384 18.46 -5.58 -7.49
C ILE A 384 17.40 -4.47 -7.45
N SER A 385 17.76 -3.22 -7.17
CA SER A 385 16.83 -2.07 -7.17
C SER A 385 16.20 -1.81 -8.55
N GLN A 386 16.84 -2.24 -9.64
CA GLN A 386 16.31 -2.12 -11.01
C GLN A 386 15.30 -3.23 -11.37
N VAL A 387 15.12 -4.23 -10.51
CA VAL A 387 14.18 -5.32 -10.76
C VAL A 387 12.76 -4.80 -10.61
N SER A 388 11.92 -5.08 -11.61
CA SER A 388 10.50 -4.71 -11.55
C SER A 388 9.83 -5.27 -10.30
N GLY A 389 9.12 -4.40 -9.59
CA GLY A 389 8.44 -4.70 -8.34
C GLY A 389 9.27 -4.53 -7.06
N VAL A 390 10.57 -4.23 -7.17
CA VAL A 390 11.36 -3.78 -6.02
C VAL A 390 11.08 -2.31 -5.75
N GLY A 391 10.58 -2.00 -4.55
CA GLY A 391 10.29 -0.64 -4.11
C GLY A 391 11.48 0.04 -3.44
N LEU A 392 12.20 -0.71 -2.61
CA LEU A 392 13.35 -0.21 -1.85
C LEU A 392 14.32 -1.35 -1.56
N VAL A 393 15.61 -1.09 -1.75
CA VAL A 393 16.70 -1.95 -1.25
C VAL A 393 17.46 -1.16 -0.19
N THR A 394 17.47 -1.66 1.04
CA THR A 394 18.24 -1.05 2.13
C THR A 394 19.43 -1.90 2.51
N LEU A 395 20.54 -1.26 2.86
CA LEU A 395 21.75 -1.88 3.36
C LEU A 395 21.90 -1.50 4.84
N ALA A 396 21.77 -2.48 5.73
CA ALA A 396 22.04 -2.33 7.16
C ALA A 396 23.44 -2.86 7.48
N GLY A 397 24.13 -2.16 8.38
CA GLY A 397 25.52 -2.43 8.76
C GLY A 397 26.36 -1.15 8.90
N GLY A 398 25.98 -0.12 8.14
CA GLY A 398 26.56 1.22 8.17
C GLY A 398 28.06 1.26 7.93
N GLN A 399 28.58 0.35 7.10
CA GLN A 399 29.98 0.24 6.74
C GLN A 399 30.31 1.02 5.46
N ARG A 400 29.43 1.91 4.97
CA ARG A 400 29.73 2.77 3.83
C ARG A 400 31.08 3.46 4.01
N PRO A 401 32.02 3.38 3.04
CA PRO A 401 33.35 3.95 3.20
C PRO A 401 33.34 5.47 3.40
N ALA A 402 34.19 5.94 4.29
CA ALA A 402 34.44 7.35 4.53
C ALA A 402 35.90 7.58 4.95
N VAL A 403 36.38 8.82 4.77
CA VAL A 403 37.62 9.27 5.41
C VAL A 403 37.26 9.90 6.75
N ARG A 404 37.74 9.33 7.85
CA ARG A 404 37.50 9.87 9.19
C ARG A 404 38.70 10.68 9.65
N VAL A 405 38.43 11.91 10.08
CA VAL A 405 39.41 12.83 10.65
C VAL A 405 39.11 12.98 12.14
N LYS A 406 39.86 12.26 12.97
CA LYS A 406 39.74 12.25 14.43
C LYS A 406 40.72 13.26 15.03
N LEU A 407 40.22 14.44 15.37
CA LEU A 407 41.00 15.55 15.90
C LEU A 407 41.54 15.27 17.30
N ASN A 408 42.82 15.56 17.53
CA ASN A 408 43.40 15.62 18.87
C ASN A 408 43.21 17.03 19.42
N ALA A 409 42.19 17.21 20.27
CA ALA A 409 41.83 18.52 20.82
C ALA A 409 42.99 19.21 21.57
N GLN A 410 43.84 18.44 22.26
CA GLN A 410 45.00 19.00 22.99
C GLN A 410 46.09 19.49 22.04
N ALA A 411 46.40 18.74 20.97
CA ALA A 411 47.40 19.12 19.98
C ALA A 411 46.96 20.38 19.20
N ILE A 412 45.69 20.45 18.82
CA ILE A 412 45.09 21.63 18.17
C ILE A 412 45.16 22.86 19.09
N ALA A 413 44.77 22.69 20.36
CA ALA A 413 44.79 23.76 21.34
C ALA A 413 46.21 24.23 21.70
N ALA A 414 47.20 23.34 21.74
CA ALA A 414 48.61 23.68 21.98
C ALA A 414 49.20 24.59 20.88
N LEU A 415 48.65 24.47 19.68
CA LEU A 415 48.96 25.35 18.55
C LEU A 415 48.03 26.57 18.52
N GLY A 416 47.11 26.77 19.46
CA GLY A 416 46.17 27.89 19.41
C GLY A 416 45.21 27.86 18.20
N LEU A 417 44.99 26.68 17.62
CA LEU A 417 44.01 26.44 16.56
C LEU A 417 42.69 25.96 17.18
N THR A 418 41.62 25.90 16.38
CA THR A 418 40.33 25.30 16.79
C THR A 418 39.85 24.27 15.77
N SER A 419 38.86 23.46 16.13
CA SER A 419 38.25 22.48 15.23
C SER A 419 37.65 23.13 13.99
N GLU A 420 37.18 24.38 14.11
CA GLU A 420 36.63 25.16 12.99
C GLU A 420 37.69 25.60 11.98
N THR A 421 38.91 25.93 12.45
CA THR A 421 40.05 26.18 11.56
C THR A 421 40.36 24.95 10.72
N VAL A 422 40.37 23.76 11.35
CA VAL A 422 40.64 22.50 10.66
C VAL A 422 39.52 22.16 9.66
N ARG A 423 38.26 22.31 10.06
CA ARG A 423 37.10 22.11 9.18
C ARG A 423 37.22 22.98 7.93
N THR A 424 37.45 24.28 8.12
CA THR A 424 37.55 25.25 7.02
C THR A 424 38.71 24.93 6.09
N ALA A 425 39.87 24.53 6.64
CA ALA A 425 41.02 24.10 5.86
C ALA A 425 40.72 22.86 5.00
N ILE A 426 40.04 21.85 5.56
CA ILE A 426 39.64 20.64 4.81
C ILE A 426 38.65 21.00 3.70
N THR A 427 37.63 21.80 4.00
CA THR A 427 36.64 22.21 2.99
C THR A 427 37.24 23.06 1.87
N GLY A 428 38.16 23.96 2.20
CA GLY A 428 38.82 24.82 1.22
C GLY A 428 39.85 24.09 0.36
N ALA A 429 40.38 22.96 0.84
CA ALA A 429 41.37 22.18 0.12
C ALA A 429 40.77 21.10 -0.79
N ASN A 430 39.57 20.62 -0.50
CA ASN A 430 38.90 19.59 -1.29
C ASN A 430 37.83 20.20 -2.20
N VAL A 431 38.26 20.80 -3.31
CA VAL A 431 37.38 21.53 -4.24
C VAL A 431 37.24 20.73 -5.54
N ASN A 432 36.10 20.86 -6.23
CA ASN A 432 35.90 20.28 -7.56
C ASN A 432 35.19 21.31 -8.45
N SER A 433 35.96 22.23 -9.03
CA SER A 433 35.45 23.39 -9.77
C SER A 433 35.84 23.36 -11.24
N ALA A 434 35.00 23.94 -12.09
CA ALA A 434 35.25 24.02 -13.53
C ALA A 434 36.51 24.83 -13.86
N LYS A 435 37.32 24.34 -14.80
CA LYS A 435 38.59 24.98 -15.22
C LYS A 435 38.59 25.54 -16.64
N GLY A 436 37.61 25.17 -17.45
CA GLY A 436 37.51 25.61 -18.85
C GLY A 436 38.41 24.84 -19.82
N SER A 437 38.52 25.35 -21.04
CA SER A 437 39.33 24.79 -22.12
C SER A 437 40.07 25.91 -22.86
N LEU A 438 41.17 25.53 -23.52
CA LEU A 438 41.90 26.37 -24.44
C LEU A 438 41.51 25.97 -25.86
N ASP A 439 40.96 26.90 -26.65
CA ASP A 439 40.61 26.66 -28.05
C ASP A 439 41.61 27.36 -28.98
N GLY A 440 42.27 26.57 -29.83
CA GLY A 440 43.29 27.04 -30.77
C GLY A 440 42.91 26.68 -32.22
N PRO A 441 43.63 27.23 -33.23
CA PRO A 441 43.24 27.11 -34.64
C PRO A 441 43.09 25.67 -35.17
N GLU A 442 43.81 24.71 -34.58
CA GLU A 442 43.82 23.30 -35.00
C GLU A 442 43.41 22.31 -33.90
N ARG A 443 43.32 22.75 -32.63
CA ARG A 443 42.99 21.87 -31.50
C ARG A 443 42.42 22.63 -30.31
N ALA A 444 41.48 21.99 -29.63
CA ALA A 444 41.01 22.36 -28.30
C ALA A 444 41.63 21.45 -27.23
N VAL A 445 41.97 22.01 -26.07
CA VAL A 445 42.52 21.29 -24.90
C VAL A 445 41.68 21.60 -23.66
N THR A 446 41.13 20.58 -23.02
CA THR A 446 40.40 20.75 -21.75
C THR A 446 41.38 20.82 -20.58
N LEU A 447 41.20 21.79 -19.68
CA LEU A 447 42.04 21.93 -18.49
C LEU A 447 41.55 20.99 -17.39
N SER A 448 42.46 20.21 -16.82
CA SER A 448 42.20 19.32 -15.67
C SER A 448 43.29 19.55 -14.62
N ALA A 449 42.95 19.45 -13.34
CA ALA A 449 43.92 19.48 -12.25
C ALA A 449 43.50 18.56 -11.10
N ASN A 450 44.43 18.37 -10.15
CA ASN A 450 44.32 17.47 -9.01
C ASN A 450 43.63 18.14 -7.82
N ASP A 451 42.40 18.62 -8.02
CA ASP A 451 41.71 19.47 -7.04
C ASP A 451 41.17 18.70 -5.83
N GLN A 452 40.80 17.43 -6.03
CA GLN A 452 40.13 16.62 -5.03
C GLN A 452 41.09 15.64 -4.38
N MET A 453 41.05 15.58 -3.04
CA MET A 453 41.77 14.58 -2.27
C MET A 453 40.97 13.28 -2.21
N GLN A 454 41.58 12.17 -2.65
CA GLN A 454 40.88 10.88 -2.80
C GLN A 454 41.19 9.88 -1.69
N SER A 455 42.35 10.02 -1.04
CA SER A 455 42.84 9.04 -0.06
C SER A 455 43.08 9.67 1.32
N ALA A 456 42.92 8.87 2.38
CA ALA A 456 43.26 9.29 3.75
C ALA A 456 44.72 9.80 3.89
N ASP A 457 45.63 9.29 3.06
CA ASP A 457 47.04 9.70 3.05
C ASP A 457 47.26 11.12 2.50
N GLU A 458 46.45 11.54 1.52
CA GLU A 458 46.46 12.92 1.03
C GLU A 458 45.93 13.89 2.09
N TYR A 459 44.81 13.56 2.73
CA TYR A 459 44.29 14.34 3.84
C TYR A 459 45.30 14.45 4.98
N ARG A 460 46.04 13.39 5.31
CA ARG A 460 47.08 13.44 6.37
C ARG A 460 48.18 14.46 6.06
N LYS A 461 48.51 14.69 4.78
CA LYS A 461 49.54 15.63 4.33
C LYS A 461 49.01 17.06 4.17
N LEU A 462 47.71 17.28 4.26
CA LEU A 462 47.07 18.58 4.11
C LEU A 462 47.66 19.58 5.11
N ILE A 463 48.06 20.76 4.64
CA ILE A 463 48.52 21.85 5.48
C ILE A 463 47.28 22.61 5.98
N ILE A 464 47.13 22.71 7.30
CA ILE A 464 45.95 23.34 7.93
C ILE A 464 46.25 24.75 8.45
N ALA A 465 47.51 25.04 8.77
CA ALA A 465 47.96 26.34 9.26
C ALA A 465 49.47 26.50 9.05
N TYR A 466 49.97 27.74 9.13
CA TYR A 466 51.39 28.04 9.24
C TYR A 466 51.67 28.70 10.60
N GLN A 467 52.70 28.22 11.30
CA GLN A 467 53.15 28.80 12.57
C GLN A 467 54.65 28.95 12.60
N ASN A 468 55.12 30.14 12.99
CA ASN A 468 56.55 30.46 13.09
C ASN A 468 57.35 30.09 11.82
N GLY A 469 56.74 30.21 10.64
CA GLY A 469 57.35 29.86 9.35
C GLY A 469 57.32 28.37 8.99
N ALA A 470 56.77 27.49 9.82
CA ALA A 470 56.63 26.06 9.55
C ALA A 470 55.16 25.68 9.23
N PRO A 471 54.91 24.78 8.25
CA PRO A 471 53.57 24.28 7.97
C PRO A 471 53.15 23.25 9.04
N VAL A 472 51.95 23.41 9.58
CA VAL A 472 51.27 22.41 10.41
C VAL A 472 50.39 21.56 9.52
N ARG A 473 50.59 20.24 9.53
CA ARG A 473 49.79 19.29 8.74
C ARG A 473 48.66 18.71 9.56
N LEU A 474 47.61 18.24 8.88
CA LEU A 474 46.48 17.58 9.53
C LEU A 474 46.93 16.34 10.32
N GLY A 475 47.88 15.57 9.78
CA GLY A 475 48.46 14.41 10.47
C GLY A 475 49.21 14.73 11.77
N ASP A 476 49.62 15.98 11.98
CA ASP A 476 50.31 16.39 13.22
C ASP A 476 49.33 16.58 14.37
N VAL A 477 48.04 16.80 14.06
CA VAL A 477 46.99 17.16 15.03
C VAL A 477 45.75 16.28 14.97
N ALA A 478 45.70 15.30 14.07
CA ALA A 478 44.56 14.41 13.89
C ALA A 478 44.97 13.02 13.40
N THR A 479 44.22 12.00 13.81
CA THR A 479 44.29 10.67 13.21
C THR A 479 43.36 10.62 12.01
N VAL A 480 43.94 10.46 10.82
CA VAL A 480 43.18 10.35 9.56
C VAL A 480 43.21 8.90 9.09
N GLU A 481 42.05 8.27 8.95
CA GLU A 481 41.92 6.87 8.56
C GLU A 481 40.74 6.63 7.60
N GLN A 482 40.80 5.54 6.86
CA GLN A 482 39.65 5.02 6.11
C GLN A 482 38.77 4.24 7.09
N GLY A 483 37.48 4.59 7.18
CA GLY A 483 36.54 3.94 8.09
C GLY A 483 35.12 3.92 7.53
N ALA A 484 34.16 3.61 8.40
CA ALA A 484 32.74 3.73 8.10
C ALA A 484 32.28 5.20 8.20
N GLU A 485 31.28 5.60 7.41
CA GLU A 485 30.63 6.91 7.49
C GLU A 485 29.98 7.13 8.87
N ASN A 486 29.21 6.15 9.35
CA ASN A 486 28.62 6.16 10.68
C ASN A 486 29.17 5.00 11.51
N SER A 487 29.94 5.32 12.55
CA SER A 487 30.57 4.33 13.43
C SER A 487 29.60 3.71 14.45
N TRP A 488 28.37 4.23 14.56
CA TRP A 488 27.34 3.80 15.51
C TRP A 488 26.27 2.94 14.86
N LEU A 489 26.56 2.35 13.70
CA LEU A 489 25.73 1.38 13.02
C LEU A 489 26.46 0.04 12.96
N GLY A 490 25.69 -1.04 13.07
CA GLY A 490 26.21 -2.39 12.95
C GLY A 490 25.13 -3.41 12.65
N ALA A 491 25.49 -4.42 11.88
CA ALA A 491 24.61 -5.53 11.54
C ALA A 491 25.37 -6.86 11.60
N TRP A 492 24.64 -7.91 11.96
CA TRP A 492 25.15 -9.26 12.10
C TRP A 492 24.19 -10.26 11.47
N ALA A 493 24.78 -11.24 10.80
CA ALA A 493 24.12 -12.46 10.37
C ALA A 493 24.58 -13.59 11.28
N ASN A 494 23.65 -14.12 12.07
CA ASN A 494 23.90 -14.99 13.20
C ASN A 494 24.86 -14.34 14.21
N GLN A 495 26.14 -14.74 14.21
CA GLN A 495 27.18 -14.17 15.07
C GLN A 495 28.24 -13.39 14.28
N ALA A 496 28.25 -13.49 12.95
CA ALA A 496 29.25 -12.86 12.11
C ALA A 496 28.81 -11.43 11.72
N PRO A 497 29.71 -10.43 11.76
CA PRO A 497 29.44 -9.13 11.15
C PRO A 497 29.06 -9.31 9.67
N ALA A 498 28.00 -8.62 9.25
CA ALA A 498 27.46 -8.78 7.90
C ALA A 498 26.89 -7.46 7.39
N ILE A 499 26.86 -7.30 6.08
CA ILE A 499 26.00 -6.31 5.41
C ILE A 499 24.66 -7.01 5.14
N VAL A 500 23.61 -6.54 5.80
CA VAL A 500 22.26 -7.08 5.67
C VAL A 500 21.54 -6.27 4.60
N MET A 501 21.14 -6.91 3.52
CA MET A 501 20.40 -6.29 2.44
C MET A 501 18.94 -6.73 2.51
N ASN A 502 18.05 -5.78 2.79
CA ASN A 502 16.61 -6.00 2.78
C ASN A 502 16.04 -5.50 1.47
N VAL A 503 15.24 -6.34 0.83
CA VAL A 503 14.51 -5.99 -0.39
C VAL A 503 13.03 -5.89 -0.03
N ASN A 504 12.40 -4.75 -0.28
CA ASN A 504 10.98 -4.51 -0.07
C ASN A 504 10.27 -4.36 -1.43
N ALA A 505 9.04 -4.86 -1.54
CA ALA A 505 8.24 -4.73 -2.75
C ALA A 505 7.49 -3.39 -2.79
N ALA A 506 7.15 -2.93 -4.00
CA ALA A 506 6.23 -1.81 -4.22
C ALA A 506 5.03 -2.26 -5.07
N GLY A 507 3.96 -2.74 -4.42
CA GLY A 507 2.68 -3.05 -5.07
C GLY A 507 2.78 -3.98 -6.28
N ALA A 508 3.66 -4.98 -6.21
CA ALA A 508 3.98 -5.86 -7.32
C ALA A 508 3.97 -7.33 -6.88
N ASN A 509 3.84 -8.23 -7.86
CA ASN A 509 3.86 -9.67 -7.66
C ASN A 509 5.17 -10.13 -6.98
N ILE A 510 5.09 -10.32 -5.67
CA ILE A 510 6.20 -10.67 -4.78
C ILE A 510 6.96 -11.91 -5.29
N ILE A 511 6.23 -12.89 -5.82
CA ILE A 511 6.80 -14.15 -6.31
C ILE A 511 7.66 -13.90 -7.56
N ALA A 512 7.12 -13.17 -8.54
CA ALA A 512 7.83 -12.86 -9.78
C ALA A 512 9.08 -12.02 -9.52
N THR A 513 8.99 -11.04 -8.61
CA THR A 513 10.13 -10.20 -8.22
C THR A 513 11.21 -11.03 -7.52
N ALA A 514 10.87 -11.86 -6.54
CA ALA A 514 11.85 -12.71 -5.86
C ALA A 514 12.49 -13.74 -6.80
N ASP A 515 11.73 -14.33 -7.73
CA ASP A 515 12.26 -15.24 -8.75
C ASP A 515 13.28 -14.53 -9.66
N SER A 516 12.98 -13.31 -10.07
CA SER A 516 13.88 -12.48 -10.88
C SER A 516 15.18 -12.19 -10.14
N ILE A 517 15.10 -11.89 -8.84
CA ILE A 517 16.27 -11.69 -7.99
C ILE A 517 17.06 -13.00 -7.84
N ARG A 518 16.39 -14.13 -7.55
CA ARG A 518 17.04 -15.45 -7.44
C ARG A 518 17.77 -15.86 -8.72
N GLN A 519 17.22 -15.56 -9.89
CA GLN A 519 17.85 -15.87 -11.18
C GLN A 519 19.09 -15.01 -11.45
N MET A 520 19.09 -13.75 -11.02
CA MET A 520 20.26 -12.85 -11.15
C MET A 520 21.33 -13.10 -10.09
N LEU A 521 20.96 -13.55 -8.90
CA LEU A 521 21.87 -13.64 -7.75
C LEU A 521 23.14 -14.47 -7.99
N PRO A 522 23.11 -15.62 -8.70
CA PRO A 522 24.32 -16.37 -9.03
C PRO A 522 25.31 -15.55 -9.88
N GLN A 523 24.83 -14.87 -10.91
CA GLN A 523 25.66 -14.03 -11.79
C GLN A 523 26.25 -12.84 -11.02
N LEU A 524 25.44 -12.21 -10.14
CA LEU A 524 25.91 -11.13 -9.28
C LEU A 524 26.97 -11.63 -8.29
N THR A 525 26.80 -12.84 -7.75
CA THR A 525 27.75 -13.44 -6.81
C THR A 525 29.07 -13.82 -7.50
N GLU A 526 29.03 -14.30 -8.75
CA GLU A 526 30.23 -14.58 -9.55
C GLU A 526 31.06 -13.32 -9.85
N SER A 527 30.42 -12.14 -9.88
CA SER A 527 31.11 -10.85 -10.05
C SER A 527 31.88 -10.37 -8.81
N LEU A 528 31.69 -11.05 -7.67
CA LEU A 528 32.33 -10.75 -6.40
C LEU A 528 33.57 -11.65 -6.18
N PRO A 529 34.59 -11.16 -5.45
CA PRO A 529 35.72 -11.98 -5.00
C PRO A 529 35.25 -13.19 -4.19
N LYS A 530 35.95 -14.32 -4.30
CA LYS A 530 35.64 -15.55 -3.55
C LYS A 530 35.64 -15.40 -2.03
N SER A 531 36.26 -14.34 -1.51
CA SER A 531 36.26 -13.98 -0.08
C SER A 531 34.92 -13.41 0.40
N VAL A 532 34.02 -13.02 -0.51
CA VAL A 532 32.71 -12.44 -0.20
C VAL A 532 31.63 -13.47 -0.47
N LYS A 533 30.82 -13.75 0.55
CA LYS A 533 29.73 -14.73 0.47
C LYS A 533 28.39 -14.04 0.64
N VAL A 534 27.55 -14.14 -0.37
CA VAL A 534 26.15 -13.70 -0.35
C VAL A 534 25.27 -14.90 0.01
N THR A 535 24.47 -14.79 1.07
CA THR A 535 23.57 -15.86 1.54
C THR A 535 22.15 -15.31 1.66
N VAL A 536 21.18 -16.03 1.10
CA VAL A 536 19.75 -15.73 1.32
C VAL A 536 19.39 -16.20 2.73
N LEU A 537 19.07 -15.27 3.63
CA LEU A 537 18.67 -15.60 5.01
C LEU A 537 17.18 -15.86 5.13
N SER A 538 16.37 -15.10 4.41
CA SER A 538 14.92 -15.24 4.38
C SER A 538 14.38 -14.99 2.97
N ASP A 539 13.35 -15.75 2.62
CA ASP A 539 12.59 -15.60 1.39
C ASP A 539 11.11 -15.88 1.66
N ARG A 540 10.31 -14.81 1.63
CA ARG A 540 8.89 -14.85 1.95
C ARG A 540 8.09 -15.72 0.97
N THR A 541 8.56 -15.88 -0.27
CA THR A 541 7.83 -16.63 -1.31
C THR A 541 7.73 -18.12 -1.05
N THR A 542 8.60 -18.66 -0.19
CA THR A 542 8.58 -20.08 0.17
C THR A 542 7.29 -20.47 0.87
N ASN A 543 6.85 -19.67 1.85
CA ASN A 543 5.58 -19.87 2.55
C ASN A 543 4.37 -19.57 1.67
N ILE A 544 4.43 -18.51 0.85
CA ILE A 544 3.35 -18.17 -0.08
C ILE A 544 3.08 -19.35 -1.03
N ARG A 545 4.15 -19.92 -1.63
CA ARG A 545 4.03 -21.07 -2.53
C ARG A 545 3.53 -22.33 -1.81
N ALA A 546 3.98 -22.57 -0.58
CA ALA A 546 3.51 -23.69 0.23
C ALA A 546 2.01 -23.57 0.52
N SER A 547 1.55 -22.41 1.01
CA SER A 547 0.14 -22.14 1.31
C SER A 547 -0.77 -22.28 0.10
N VAL A 548 -0.36 -21.74 -1.06
CA VAL A 548 -1.14 -21.86 -2.30
C VAL A 548 -1.19 -23.31 -2.77
N ARG A 549 -0.08 -24.05 -2.71
CA ARG A 549 -0.03 -25.47 -3.08
C ARG A 549 -0.90 -26.32 -2.17
N ASP A 550 -0.90 -26.06 -0.87
CA ASP A 550 -1.74 -26.78 0.09
C ASP A 550 -3.22 -26.50 -0.17
N THR A 551 -3.59 -25.25 -0.41
CA THR A 551 -4.98 -24.89 -0.76
C THR A 551 -5.41 -25.48 -2.10
N GLN A 552 -4.51 -25.57 -3.09
CA GLN A 552 -4.77 -26.27 -4.36
C GLN A 552 -5.00 -27.77 -4.14
N PHE A 553 -4.22 -28.40 -3.26
CA PHE A 553 -4.44 -29.80 -2.88
C PHE A 553 -5.81 -29.98 -2.22
N GLU A 554 -6.18 -29.10 -1.28
CA GLU A 554 -7.49 -29.11 -0.63
C GLU A 554 -8.64 -28.94 -1.63
N LEU A 555 -8.51 -28.02 -2.60
CA LEU A 555 -9.50 -27.85 -3.68
C LEU A 555 -9.65 -29.14 -4.50
N MET A 556 -8.53 -29.76 -4.91
CA MET A 556 -8.56 -31.02 -5.66
C MET A 556 -9.16 -32.16 -4.84
N LEU A 557 -8.85 -32.22 -3.54
CA LEU A 557 -9.43 -33.18 -2.59
C LEU A 557 -10.94 -32.95 -2.43
N ALA A 558 -11.38 -31.70 -2.30
CA ALA A 558 -12.79 -31.34 -2.20
C ALA A 558 -13.56 -31.74 -3.47
N ILE A 559 -13.03 -31.45 -4.65
CA ILE A 559 -13.59 -31.91 -5.94
C ILE A 559 -13.68 -33.44 -5.98
N ALA A 560 -12.63 -34.15 -5.57
CA ALA A 560 -12.62 -35.61 -5.55
C ALA A 560 -13.66 -36.18 -4.56
N LEU A 561 -13.77 -35.61 -3.37
CA LEU A 561 -14.76 -35.99 -2.35
C LEU A 561 -16.19 -35.73 -2.83
N VAL A 562 -16.41 -34.61 -3.50
CA VAL A 562 -17.68 -34.26 -4.13
C VAL A 562 -18.07 -35.27 -5.20
N VAL A 563 -17.16 -35.59 -6.14
CA VAL A 563 -17.44 -36.60 -7.17
C VAL A 563 -17.68 -37.98 -6.54
N MET A 564 -16.93 -38.32 -5.49
CA MET A 564 -17.12 -39.57 -4.74
C MET A 564 -18.50 -39.63 -4.06
N ILE A 565 -18.95 -38.54 -3.43
CA ILE A 565 -20.25 -38.52 -2.76
C ILE A 565 -21.39 -38.61 -3.77
N ILE A 566 -21.27 -37.94 -4.93
CA ILE A 566 -22.22 -38.05 -6.04
C ILE A 566 -22.29 -39.48 -6.57
N TYR A 567 -21.14 -40.16 -6.69
CA TYR A 567 -21.10 -41.57 -7.05
C TYR A 567 -21.83 -42.45 -6.02
N LEU A 568 -21.66 -42.17 -4.73
CA LEU A 568 -22.32 -42.93 -3.66
C LEU A 568 -23.85 -42.75 -3.68
N PHE A 569 -24.33 -41.55 -4.02
CA PHE A 569 -25.76 -41.24 -4.15
C PHE A 569 -26.38 -41.79 -5.45
N LEU A 570 -25.80 -41.47 -6.62
CA LEU A 570 -26.38 -41.84 -7.92
C LEU A 570 -26.05 -43.27 -8.36
N ARG A 571 -24.95 -43.86 -7.85
CA ARG A 571 -24.52 -45.27 -8.06
C ARG A 571 -24.45 -45.72 -9.52
N ASN A 572 -24.34 -44.77 -10.44
CA ASN A 572 -24.36 -44.97 -11.88
C ASN A 572 -23.24 -44.14 -12.49
N ILE A 573 -22.23 -44.82 -13.05
CA ILE A 573 -21.03 -44.17 -13.61
C ILE A 573 -21.41 -43.08 -14.63
N PRO A 574 -22.26 -43.33 -15.64
CA PRO A 574 -22.79 -42.30 -16.53
C PRO A 574 -23.41 -41.08 -15.84
N ALA A 575 -24.17 -41.27 -14.76
CA ALA A 575 -24.81 -40.17 -14.04
C ALA A 575 -23.81 -39.37 -13.20
N THR A 576 -22.75 -40.02 -12.69
CA THR A 576 -21.65 -39.40 -11.94
C THR A 576 -20.69 -38.62 -12.84
N ILE A 577 -20.46 -39.06 -14.08
CA ILE A 577 -19.58 -38.34 -15.02
C ILE A 577 -20.13 -36.94 -15.33
N ILE A 578 -21.45 -36.74 -15.31
CA ILE A 578 -22.05 -35.45 -15.66
C ILE A 578 -21.63 -34.35 -14.66
N PRO A 579 -21.84 -34.49 -13.33
CA PRO A 579 -21.28 -33.54 -12.36
C PRO A 579 -19.76 -33.58 -12.32
N GLY A 580 -19.14 -34.74 -12.56
CA GLY A 580 -17.69 -34.89 -12.62
C GLY A 580 -17.01 -34.07 -13.72
N VAL A 581 -17.74 -33.68 -14.77
CA VAL A 581 -17.27 -32.74 -15.80
C VAL A 581 -17.78 -31.32 -15.52
N ALA A 582 -19.04 -31.16 -15.12
CA ALA A 582 -19.65 -29.85 -14.90
C ALA A 582 -18.95 -29.03 -13.81
N VAL A 583 -18.54 -29.68 -12.71
CA VAL A 583 -17.93 -29.01 -11.56
C VAL A 583 -16.53 -28.47 -11.90
N PRO A 584 -15.56 -29.30 -12.36
CA PRO A 584 -14.26 -28.77 -12.76
C PRO A 584 -14.35 -27.74 -13.89
N LEU A 585 -15.26 -27.93 -14.85
CA LEU A 585 -15.45 -26.98 -15.94
C LEU A 585 -15.87 -25.59 -15.43
N SER A 586 -16.79 -25.54 -14.47
CA SER A 586 -17.28 -24.27 -13.92
C SER A 586 -16.20 -23.54 -13.12
N LEU A 587 -15.42 -24.30 -12.34
CA LEU A 587 -14.29 -23.77 -11.57
C LEU A 587 -13.18 -23.27 -12.50
N ILE A 588 -12.79 -24.05 -13.51
CA ILE A 588 -11.78 -23.65 -14.50
C ILE A 588 -12.24 -22.41 -15.28
N GLY A 589 -13.51 -22.38 -15.70
CA GLY A 589 -14.09 -21.21 -16.37
C GLY A 589 -14.04 -19.93 -15.53
N THR A 590 -14.05 -20.05 -14.21
CA THR A 590 -13.95 -18.90 -13.29
C THR A 590 -12.61 -18.19 -13.43
N PHE A 591 -11.52 -18.91 -13.67
CA PHE A 591 -10.19 -18.30 -13.88
C PHE A 591 -10.15 -17.35 -15.08
N ALA A 592 -10.96 -17.59 -16.12
CA ALA A 592 -11.03 -16.69 -17.27
C ALA A 592 -11.58 -15.31 -16.87
N VAL A 593 -12.63 -15.29 -16.04
CA VAL A 593 -13.24 -14.06 -15.55
C VAL A 593 -12.36 -13.36 -14.53
N MET A 594 -11.66 -14.12 -13.68
CA MET A 594 -10.71 -13.57 -12.71
C MET A 594 -9.62 -12.73 -13.38
N VAL A 595 -9.14 -13.15 -14.57
CA VAL A 595 -8.16 -12.36 -15.34
C VAL A 595 -8.73 -11.01 -15.78
N PHE A 596 -10.00 -10.96 -16.22
CA PHE A 596 -10.65 -9.70 -16.60
C PHE A 596 -10.92 -8.76 -15.43
N LEU A 597 -10.87 -9.27 -14.20
CA LEU A 597 -11.09 -8.51 -12.97
C LEU A 597 -9.78 -8.15 -12.24
N ASP A 598 -8.62 -8.47 -12.84
CA ASP A 598 -7.29 -8.28 -12.26
C ASP A 598 -7.11 -8.96 -10.89
N PHE A 599 -7.74 -10.12 -10.70
CA PHE A 599 -7.62 -10.88 -9.46
C PHE A 599 -6.38 -11.78 -9.47
N SER A 600 -6.01 -12.26 -8.28
CA SER A 600 -4.89 -13.20 -8.11
C SER A 600 -5.37 -14.59 -7.65
N ILE A 601 -4.56 -15.62 -7.91
CA ILE A 601 -4.68 -16.92 -7.25
C ILE A 601 -4.10 -16.77 -5.85
N ASN A 602 -4.97 -16.78 -4.85
CA ASN A 602 -4.61 -16.62 -3.44
C ASN A 602 -5.49 -17.49 -2.55
N ASN A 603 -5.21 -17.50 -1.24
CA ASN A 603 -5.92 -18.36 -0.31
C ASN A 603 -7.43 -18.06 -0.25
N LEU A 604 -7.86 -16.81 -0.44
CA LEU A 604 -9.28 -16.43 -0.42
C LEU A 604 -9.99 -16.79 -1.71
N THR A 605 -9.38 -16.55 -2.87
CA THR A 605 -9.97 -16.95 -4.17
C THR A 605 -10.02 -18.47 -4.30
N LEU A 606 -8.99 -19.19 -3.83
CA LEU A 606 -9.03 -20.65 -3.77
C LEU A 606 -10.05 -21.18 -2.76
N MET A 607 -10.16 -20.57 -1.57
CA MET A 607 -11.21 -20.94 -0.61
C MET A 607 -12.61 -20.68 -1.17
N ALA A 608 -12.82 -19.57 -1.88
CA ALA A 608 -14.06 -19.29 -2.59
C ALA A 608 -14.37 -20.39 -3.61
N LEU A 609 -13.39 -20.87 -4.39
CA LEU A 609 -13.55 -21.98 -5.33
C LEU A 609 -13.81 -23.33 -4.62
N THR A 610 -13.16 -23.58 -3.48
CA THR A 610 -13.38 -24.78 -2.66
C THR A 610 -14.80 -24.82 -2.12
N ILE A 611 -15.29 -23.70 -1.58
CA ILE A 611 -16.68 -23.54 -1.12
C ILE A 611 -17.64 -23.61 -2.31
N ALA A 612 -17.31 -22.95 -3.42
CA ALA A 612 -18.09 -22.98 -4.65
C ALA A 612 -18.27 -24.40 -5.17
N THR A 613 -17.30 -25.30 -4.97
CA THR A 613 -17.43 -26.71 -5.36
C THR A 613 -18.70 -27.33 -4.77
N GLY A 614 -19.08 -27.00 -3.53
CA GLY A 614 -20.35 -27.44 -2.95
C GLY A 614 -21.58 -26.86 -3.66
N PHE A 615 -21.60 -25.53 -3.85
CA PHE A 615 -22.73 -24.84 -4.49
C PHE A 615 -22.90 -25.22 -5.98
N VAL A 616 -21.80 -25.42 -6.71
CA VAL A 616 -21.78 -25.76 -8.14
C VAL A 616 -22.39 -27.15 -8.38
N VAL A 617 -22.19 -28.05 -7.44
CA VAL A 617 -22.70 -29.42 -7.51
C VAL A 617 -24.21 -29.47 -7.36
N ASP A 618 -24.76 -28.67 -6.44
CA ASP A 618 -26.19 -28.67 -6.12
C ASP A 618 -27.03 -28.42 -7.38
N ASP A 619 -26.67 -27.42 -8.19
CA ASP A 619 -27.38 -27.12 -9.44
C ASP A 619 -27.37 -28.32 -10.39
N ALA A 620 -26.22 -28.97 -10.57
CA ALA A 620 -26.09 -30.10 -11.48
C ALA A 620 -26.85 -31.33 -10.98
N ILE A 621 -26.81 -31.60 -9.67
CA ILE A 621 -27.55 -32.71 -9.05
C ILE A 621 -29.05 -32.51 -9.23
N VAL A 622 -29.58 -31.32 -8.94
CA VAL A 622 -31.03 -31.06 -9.01
C VAL A 622 -31.56 -31.28 -10.45
N VAL A 623 -30.79 -30.87 -11.47
CA VAL A 623 -31.12 -31.15 -12.87
C VAL A 623 -31.11 -32.64 -13.18
N ILE A 624 -30.05 -33.34 -12.78
CA ILE A 624 -29.89 -34.78 -13.05
C ILE A 624 -30.98 -35.59 -12.35
N GLU A 625 -31.22 -35.33 -11.07
CA GLU A 625 -32.23 -35.98 -10.25
C GLU A 625 -33.60 -35.87 -10.93
N ASN A 626 -33.98 -34.67 -11.37
CA ASN A 626 -35.29 -34.48 -12.00
C ASN A 626 -35.40 -35.13 -13.38
N ILE A 627 -34.35 -35.09 -14.19
CA ILE A 627 -34.34 -35.77 -15.50
C ILE A 627 -34.38 -37.30 -15.29
N SER A 628 -33.60 -37.82 -14.34
CA SER A 628 -33.54 -39.24 -14.01
C SER A 628 -34.91 -39.78 -13.60
N ARG A 629 -35.66 -39.03 -12.78
CA ARG A 629 -37.03 -39.36 -12.36
C ARG A 629 -38.00 -39.55 -13.54
N TYR A 630 -37.88 -38.76 -14.62
CA TYR A 630 -38.70 -38.94 -15.82
C TYR A 630 -38.26 -40.14 -16.66
N ILE A 631 -36.96 -40.44 -16.69
CA ILE A 631 -36.43 -41.65 -17.37
C ILE A 631 -36.89 -42.92 -16.64
N GLU A 632 -36.91 -42.91 -15.30
CA GLU A 632 -37.42 -44.00 -14.46
C GLU A 632 -38.94 -44.22 -14.66
N LYS A 633 -39.71 -43.15 -14.87
CA LYS A 633 -41.14 -43.21 -15.19
C LYS A 633 -41.46 -43.73 -16.60
N GLY A 634 -40.46 -44.02 -17.42
CA GLY A 634 -40.66 -44.60 -18.75
C GLY A 634 -40.32 -43.69 -19.93
N GLU A 635 -40.01 -42.41 -19.72
CA GLU A 635 -39.79 -41.45 -20.82
C GLU A 635 -38.42 -41.67 -21.52
N LYS A 636 -38.36 -41.36 -22.83
CA LYS A 636 -37.10 -41.39 -23.59
C LYS A 636 -36.15 -40.29 -23.09
N PRO A 637 -34.82 -40.51 -23.01
CA PRO A 637 -33.85 -39.55 -22.43
C PRO A 637 -33.92 -38.12 -22.97
N LEU A 638 -34.11 -37.94 -24.29
CA LEU A 638 -34.24 -36.62 -24.91
C LEU A 638 -35.53 -35.89 -24.47
N ALA A 639 -36.65 -36.62 -24.39
CA ALA A 639 -37.92 -36.05 -23.95
C ALA A 639 -37.88 -35.72 -22.45
N ALA A 640 -37.33 -36.63 -21.64
CA ALA A 640 -37.11 -36.44 -20.22
C ALA A 640 -36.22 -35.23 -19.93
N ALA A 641 -35.14 -35.02 -20.70
CA ALA A 641 -34.27 -33.85 -20.56
C ALA A 641 -34.98 -32.53 -20.91
N LEU A 642 -35.75 -32.48 -22.01
CA LEU A 642 -36.51 -31.29 -22.41
C LEU A 642 -37.63 -30.92 -21.43
N LYS A 643 -38.25 -31.94 -20.81
CA LYS A 643 -39.30 -31.77 -19.80
C LYS A 643 -38.71 -31.41 -18.45
N GLY A 644 -37.71 -32.16 -17.99
CA GLY A 644 -37.05 -31.96 -16.70
C GLY A 644 -36.30 -30.63 -16.58
N ALA A 645 -35.53 -30.24 -17.61
CA ALA A 645 -34.86 -28.94 -17.64
C ALA A 645 -35.86 -27.77 -17.74
N GLY A 646 -36.98 -27.96 -18.45
CA GLY A 646 -38.05 -26.97 -18.54
C GLY A 646 -38.77 -26.74 -17.20
N GLU A 647 -38.82 -27.76 -16.34
CA GLU A 647 -39.42 -27.66 -15.01
C GLU A 647 -38.50 -26.88 -14.06
N ILE A 648 -37.21 -27.18 -14.06
CA ILE A 648 -36.27 -26.70 -13.02
C ILE A 648 -35.50 -25.45 -13.44
N GLY A 649 -35.42 -25.12 -14.73
CA GLY A 649 -34.58 -24.03 -15.22
C GLY A 649 -34.79 -22.69 -14.51
N PHE A 650 -36.06 -22.29 -14.27
CA PHE A 650 -36.36 -21.07 -13.52
C PHE A 650 -35.94 -21.15 -12.05
N THR A 651 -36.02 -22.34 -11.44
CA THR A 651 -35.66 -22.57 -10.03
C THR A 651 -34.16 -22.45 -9.81
N ILE A 652 -33.34 -22.92 -10.77
CA ILE A 652 -31.87 -22.78 -10.70
C ILE A 652 -31.47 -21.32 -10.81
N ILE A 653 -31.98 -20.60 -11.82
CA ILE A 653 -31.69 -19.16 -12.01
C ILE A 653 -32.02 -18.38 -10.73
N SER A 654 -33.21 -18.65 -10.20
CA SER A 654 -33.71 -18.09 -8.96
C SER A 654 -32.81 -18.33 -7.74
N LEU A 655 -32.43 -19.59 -7.50
CA LEU A 655 -31.59 -19.98 -6.38
C LEU A 655 -30.19 -19.33 -6.52
N THR A 656 -29.66 -19.32 -7.73
CA THR A 656 -28.38 -18.71 -8.10
C THR A 656 -28.37 -17.21 -7.74
N PHE A 657 -29.36 -16.44 -8.22
CA PHE A 657 -29.44 -15.02 -7.92
C PHE A 657 -29.71 -14.74 -6.44
N SER A 658 -30.47 -15.60 -5.76
CA SER A 658 -30.69 -15.48 -4.31
C SER A 658 -29.39 -15.67 -3.53
N LEU A 659 -28.57 -16.64 -3.92
CA LEU A 659 -27.27 -16.89 -3.29
C LEU A 659 -26.29 -15.75 -3.57
N ILE A 660 -26.26 -15.22 -4.80
CA ILE A 660 -25.46 -14.03 -5.15
C ILE A 660 -25.92 -12.81 -4.35
N ALA A 661 -27.22 -12.63 -4.13
CA ALA A 661 -27.76 -11.48 -3.39
C ALA A 661 -27.29 -11.44 -1.92
N VAL A 662 -27.07 -12.60 -1.30
CA VAL A 662 -26.49 -12.71 0.05
C VAL A 662 -25.03 -12.20 0.08
N LEU A 663 -24.31 -12.27 -1.04
CA LEU A 663 -22.93 -11.79 -1.16
C LEU A 663 -22.83 -10.29 -1.47
N ILE A 664 -23.91 -9.65 -1.95
CA ILE A 664 -23.90 -8.23 -2.33
C ILE A 664 -23.47 -7.31 -1.18
N PRO A 665 -23.99 -7.43 0.06
CA PRO A 665 -23.55 -6.58 1.17
C PRO A 665 -22.05 -6.69 1.45
N LEU A 666 -21.45 -7.87 1.22
CA LEU A 666 -20.03 -8.08 1.41
C LEU A 666 -19.18 -7.22 0.46
N LEU A 667 -19.71 -6.88 -0.73
CA LEU A 667 -19.07 -5.97 -1.69
C LEU A 667 -19.11 -4.49 -1.27
N PHE A 668 -20.01 -4.14 -0.36
CA PHE A 668 -20.16 -2.77 0.17
C PHE A 668 -19.38 -2.54 1.46
N MET A 669 -18.61 -3.54 1.92
CA MET A 669 -17.65 -3.32 3.00
C MET A 669 -16.59 -2.31 2.53
N GLY A 670 -16.39 -1.26 3.32
CA GLY A 670 -15.29 -0.32 3.12
C GLY A 670 -13.96 -0.85 3.63
N ASP A 671 -12.90 -0.06 3.39
CA ASP A 671 -11.55 -0.28 3.90
C ASP A 671 -10.89 -1.62 3.45
N ILE A 672 -9.83 -2.03 4.15
CA ILE A 672 -9.02 -3.21 3.83
C ILE A 672 -9.82 -4.52 3.86
N VAL A 673 -10.74 -4.67 4.82
CA VAL A 673 -11.58 -5.87 4.94
C VAL A 673 -12.46 -6.03 3.70
N GLY A 674 -13.08 -4.95 3.23
CA GLY A 674 -13.89 -5.00 2.01
C GLY A 674 -13.11 -5.33 0.75
N ARG A 675 -11.89 -4.78 0.59
CA ARG A 675 -11.02 -5.15 -0.54
C ARG A 675 -10.60 -6.62 -0.50
N LEU A 676 -10.25 -7.12 0.68
CA LEU A 676 -9.84 -8.50 0.88
C LEU A 676 -10.99 -9.48 0.56
N PHE A 677 -12.20 -9.18 1.05
CA PHE A 677 -13.39 -10.02 0.81
C PHE A 677 -14.05 -9.78 -0.55
N ARG A 678 -13.71 -8.71 -1.27
CA ARG A 678 -14.20 -8.47 -2.65
C ARG A 678 -13.76 -9.59 -3.58
N GLU A 679 -12.48 -9.97 -3.56
CA GLU A 679 -11.99 -11.07 -4.40
C GLU A 679 -12.68 -12.39 -4.05
N PHE A 680 -12.88 -12.67 -2.75
CA PHE A 680 -13.64 -13.83 -2.28
C PHE A 680 -15.08 -13.84 -2.80
N ALA A 681 -15.83 -12.75 -2.54
CA ALA A 681 -17.25 -12.63 -2.84
C ALA A 681 -17.53 -12.71 -4.34
N VAL A 682 -16.75 -11.97 -5.14
CA VAL A 682 -16.90 -11.94 -6.59
C VAL A 682 -16.47 -13.27 -7.22
N THR A 683 -15.38 -13.90 -6.76
CA THR A 683 -14.96 -15.21 -7.26
C THR A 683 -16.02 -16.28 -7.01
N LEU A 684 -16.60 -16.31 -5.80
CA LEU A 684 -17.69 -17.21 -5.46
C LEU A 684 -18.93 -16.93 -6.34
N ALA A 685 -19.33 -15.67 -6.48
CA ALA A 685 -20.48 -15.28 -7.31
C ALA A 685 -20.30 -15.67 -8.78
N VAL A 686 -19.10 -15.47 -9.34
CA VAL A 686 -18.76 -15.86 -10.71
C VAL A 686 -18.78 -17.38 -10.85
N ALA A 687 -18.21 -18.13 -9.92
CA ALA A 687 -18.23 -19.60 -9.96
C ALA A 687 -19.66 -20.16 -9.93
N ILE A 688 -20.52 -19.57 -9.08
CA ILE A 688 -21.96 -19.90 -9.00
C ILE A 688 -22.68 -19.52 -10.31
N LEU A 689 -22.38 -18.37 -10.91
CA LEU A 689 -23.01 -17.94 -12.15
C LEU A 689 -22.60 -18.84 -13.33
N ILE A 690 -21.31 -19.20 -13.44
CA ILE A 690 -20.83 -20.14 -14.46
C ILE A 690 -21.44 -21.53 -14.21
N SER A 691 -21.56 -21.98 -12.96
CA SER A 691 -22.28 -23.21 -12.61
C SER A 691 -23.71 -23.21 -13.14
N ALA A 692 -24.46 -22.14 -12.89
CA ALA A 692 -25.83 -22.03 -13.36
C ALA A 692 -25.91 -22.12 -14.89
N VAL A 693 -24.99 -21.46 -15.61
CA VAL A 693 -24.87 -21.59 -17.07
C VAL A 693 -24.60 -23.04 -17.45
N VAL A 694 -23.57 -23.67 -16.90
CA VAL A 694 -23.19 -25.07 -17.20
C VAL A 694 -24.34 -26.04 -16.88
N SER A 695 -25.05 -25.85 -15.76
CA SER A 695 -26.16 -26.69 -15.33
C SER A 695 -27.41 -26.51 -16.19
N LEU A 696 -27.63 -25.33 -16.77
CA LEU A 696 -28.75 -25.09 -17.68
C LEU A 696 -28.43 -25.48 -19.13
N THR A 697 -27.17 -25.65 -19.49
CA THR A 697 -26.75 -25.95 -20.87
C THR A 697 -26.14 -27.35 -21.03
N LEU A 698 -25.03 -27.64 -20.37
CA LEU A 698 -24.23 -28.85 -20.56
C LEU A 698 -24.87 -30.05 -19.86
N THR A 699 -25.29 -29.89 -18.60
CA THR A 699 -25.87 -30.97 -17.79
C THR A 699 -27.09 -31.63 -18.45
N PRO A 700 -28.11 -30.90 -18.95
CA PRO A 700 -29.27 -31.50 -19.60
C PRO A 700 -28.92 -32.15 -20.95
N MET A 701 -27.95 -31.60 -21.68
CA MET A 701 -27.48 -32.15 -22.96
C MET A 701 -26.74 -33.48 -22.74
N MET A 702 -25.84 -33.54 -21.75
CA MET A 702 -25.19 -34.78 -21.37
C MET A 702 -26.20 -35.82 -20.86
N CYS A 703 -27.20 -35.41 -20.07
CA CYS A 703 -28.29 -36.28 -19.64
C CYS A 703 -29.04 -36.89 -20.83
N ALA A 704 -29.38 -36.08 -21.84
CA ALA A 704 -30.12 -36.53 -23.02
C ALA A 704 -29.36 -37.60 -23.86
N ARG A 705 -28.01 -37.63 -23.79
CA ARG A 705 -27.18 -38.57 -24.56
C ARG A 705 -26.61 -39.73 -23.74
N MET A 706 -26.25 -39.50 -22.47
CA MET A 706 -25.51 -40.47 -21.65
C MET A 706 -26.42 -41.29 -20.71
N LEU A 707 -27.58 -40.78 -20.31
CA LEU A 707 -28.52 -41.52 -19.46
C LEU A 707 -29.43 -42.40 -20.31
N SER A 708 -29.56 -43.68 -19.95
CA SER A 708 -30.47 -44.64 -20.57
C SER A 708 -31.20 -45.51 -19.54
N GLN A 709 -32.38 -46.05 -19.90
CA GLN A 709 -33.13 -46.98 -19.03
C GLN A 709 -32.35 -48.24 -18.65
N GLN A 710 -31.43 -48.71 -19.49
CA GLN A 710 -30.54 -49.84 -19.16
C GLN A 710 -29.43 -49.44 -18.19
N SER A 711 -28.96 -48.19 -18.22
CA SER A 711 -27.93 -47.70 -17.28
C SER A 711 -28.44 -47.56 -15.84
N LEU A 712 -29.73 -47.29 -15.66
CA LEU A 712 -30.37 -47.14 -14.33
C LEU A 712 -30.73 -48.48 -13.67
N ARG A 713 -30.81 -49.59 -14.43
CA ARG A 713 -31.23 -50.91 -13.92
C ARG A 713 -30.09 -51.84 -13.45
N LYS A 714 -28.82 -51.55 -13.75
CA LYS A 714 -27.68 -52.42 -13.35
C LYS A 714 -27.30 -52.21 -11.88
N GLN A 715 -27.95 -52.95 -10.97
CA GLN A 715 -27.64 -52.90 -9.54
C GLN A 715 -26.69 -54.02 -9.08
N ASN A 716 -25.51 -53.65 -8.57
CA ASN A 716 -24.61 -54.55 -7.82
C ASN A 716 -25.23 -54.97 -6.46
N ARG A 717 -24.78 -56.10 -5.86
CA ARG A 717 -25.27 -56.58 -4.54
C ARG A 717 -25.15 -55.52 -3.43
N PHE A 718 -24.10 -54.70 -3.50
CA PHE A 718 -23.89 -53.55 -2.62
C PHE A 718 -24.96 -52.45 -2.82
N SER A 719 -25.33 -52.15 -4.07
CA SER A 719 -26.37 -51.14 -4.38
C SER A 719 -27.73 -51.49 -3.75
N ARG A 720 -28.15 -52.76 -3.82
CA ARG A 720 -29.41 -53.23 -3.21
C ARG A 720 -29.43 -53.16 -1.68
N ALA A 721 -28.30 -53.41 -1.02
CA ALA A 721 -28.21 -53.29 0.44
C ALA A 721 -28.36 -51.82 0.88
N CYS A 722 -27.78 -50.93 0.08
CA CYS A 722 -27.67 -49.51 0.35
C CYS A 722 -28.97 -48.76 -0.05
N GLU A 723 -29.76 -49.28 -1.00
CA GLU A 723 -31.14 -48.85 -1.33
C GLU A 723 -32.10 -49.11 -0.17
N ARG A 724 -32.10 -50.33 0.39
CA ARG A 724 -32.91 -50.65 1.58
C ARG A 724 -32.58 -49.77 2.79
N MET A 725 -31.32 -49.34 2.90
CA MET A 725 -30.90 -48.41 3.96
C MET A 725 -31.52 -47.02 3.73
N PHE A 726 -31.45 -46.49 2.51
CA PHE A 726 -32.07 -45.20 2.17
C PHE A 726 -33.59 -45.22 2.35
N ASP A 727 -34.28 -46.25 1.85
CA ASP A 727 -35.73 -46.38 2.04
C ASP A 727 -36.12 -46.40 3.52
N ARG A 728 -35.29 -47.05 4.35
CA ARG A 728 -35.48 -47.08 5.80
C ARG A 728 -35.27 -45.70 6.43
N VAL A 729 -34.27 -44.94 5.96
CA VAL A 729 -34.03 -43.56 6.40
C VAL A 729 -35.20 -42.67 5.99
N ILE A 730 -35.65 -42.72 4.74
CA ILE A 730 -36.78 -41.94 4.21
C ILE A 730 -38.07 -42.27 4.98
N ALA A 731 -38.38 -43.55 5.18
CA ALA A 731 -39.56 -43.97 5.94
C ALA A 731 -39.47 -43.56 7.42
N SER A 732 -38.27 -43.49 7.99
CA SER A 732 -38.07 -43.01 9.38
C SER A 732 -38.18 -41.48 9.47
N TYR A 733 -37.62 -40.76 8.50
CA TYR A 733 -37.78 -39.32 8.35
C TYR A 733 -39.24 -38.94 8.16
N GLY A 734 -39.99 -39.64 7.29
CA GLY A 734 -41.42 -39.41 7.06
C GLY A 734 -42.26 -39.61 8.32
N ARG A 735 -41.98 -40.65 9.11
CA ARG A 735 -42.63 -40.87 10.41
C ARG A 735 -42.30 -39.77 11.42
N GLY A 736 -41.04 -39.32 11.47
CA GLY A 736 -40.62 -38.20 12.31
C GLY A 736 -41.29 -36.88 11.90
N LEU A 737 -41.30 -36.59 10.61
CA LEU A 737 -41.93 -35.39 10.04
C LEU A 737 -43.44 -35.35 10.31
N ALA A 738 -44.15 -36.47 10.17
CA ALA A 738 -45.57 -36.55 10.50
C ALA A 738 -45.82 -36.18 11.99
N LYS A 739 -44.94 -36.61 12.90
CA LYS A 739 -45.03 -36.27 14.32
C LYS A 739 -44.77 -34.78 14.58
N VAL A 740 -43.80 -34.19 13.88
CA VAL A 740 -43.44 -32.76 13.97
C VAL A 740 -44.56 -31.88 13.41
N LEU A 741 -45.11 -32.23 12.24
CA LEU A 741 -46.21 -31.49 11.62
C LEU A 741 -47.49 -31.50 12.46
N ASN A 742 -47.71 -32.56 13.25
CA ASN A 742 -48.84 -32.63 14.19
C ASN A 742 -48.66 -31.75 15.45
N HIS A 743 -47.47 -31.19 15.69
CA HIS A 743 -47.17 -30.34 16.85
C HIS A 743 -46.55 -29.00 16.41
N PRO A 744 -47.29 -28.14 15.69
CA PRO A 744 -46.74 -26.92 15.08
C PRO A 744 -46.18 -25.92 16.12
N TRP A 745 -46.86 -25.75 17.25
CA TRP A 745 -46.40 -24.85 18.33
C TRP A 745 -45.12 -25.33 19.01
N LEU A 746 -44.96 -26.65 19.20
CA LEU A 746 -43.74 -27.22 19.78
C LEU A 746 -42.57 -27.09 18.80
N THR A 747 -42.82 -27.29 17.51
CA THR A 747 -41.84 -27.08 16.44
C THR A 747 -41.41 -25.61 16.35
N LEU A 748 -42.35 -24.68 16.43
CA LEU A 748 -42.06 -23.23 16.47
C LEU A 748 -41.26 -22.86 17.72
N SER A 749 -41.56 -23.48 18.87
CA SER A 749 -40.82 -23.27 20.11
C SER A 749 -39.37 -23.75 20.00
N VAL A 750 -39.15 -24.91 19.37
CA VAL A 750 -37.79 -25.41 19.08
C VAL A 750 -37.06 -24.44 18.15
N ALA A 751 -37.71 -23.94 17.09
CA ALA A 751 -37.11 -22.97 16.18
C ALA A 751 -36.71 -21.67 16.90
N PHE A 752 -37.59 -21.13 17.75
CA PHE A 752 -37.31 -19.94 18.55
C PHE A 752 -36.19 -20.22 19.58
N ALA A 753 -36.19 -21.38 20.22
CA ALA A 753 -35.13 -21.79 21.13
C ALA A 753 -33.77 -21.93 20.42
N THR A 754 -33.73 -22.47 19.20
CA THR A 754 -32.50 -22.52 18.39
C THR A 754 -32.03 -21.13 17.97
N LEU A 755 -32.95 -20.22 17.61
CA LEU A 755 -32.60 -18.83 17.31
C LEU A 755 -32.00 -18.13 18.55
N LEU A 756 -32.63 -18.31 19.70
CA LEU A 756 -32.18 -17.73 20.97
C LEU A 756 -30.83 -18.32 21.41
N LEU A 757 -30.63 -19.63 21.22
CA LEU A 757 -29.34 -20.29 21.43
C LEU A 757 -28.26 -19.74 20.48
N SER A 758 -28.58 -19.52 19.20
CA SER A 758 -27.64 -18.91 18.24
C SER A 758 -27.25 -17.48 18.64
N VAL A 759 -28.20 -16.67 19.11
CA VAL A 759 -27.91 -15.31 19.63
C VAL A 759 -27.06 -15.39 20.90
N MET A 760 -27.37 -16.32 21.81
CA MET A 760 -26.57 -16.55 23.02
C MET A 760 -25.14 -16.98 22.67
N LEU A 761 -24.96 -17.93 21.76
CA LEU A 761 -23.64 -18.35 21.27
C LEU A 761 -22.91 -17.18 20.60
N TRP A 762 -23.60 -16.35 19.82
CA TRP A 762 -23.00 -15.17 19.19
C TRP A 762 -22.45 -14.16 20.21
N ILE A 763 -23.09 -14.01 21.37
CA ILE A 763 -22.62 -13.15 22.47
C ILE A 763 -21.43 -13.80 23.19
N VAL A 764 -21.43 -15.12 23.38
CA VAL A 764 -20.39 -15.85 24.13
C VAL A 764 -19.11 -16.07 23.31
N ILE A 765 -19.20 -16.17 21.98
CA ILE A 765 -18.04 -16.43 21.13
C ILE A 765 -17.10 -15.20 21.13
N PRO A 766 -15.82 -15.37 21.55
CA PRO A 766 -14.84 -14.29 21.59
C PRO A 766 -14.61 -13.71 20.20
N LYS A 767 -14.47 -12.39 20.14
CA LYS A 767 -14.27 -11.65 18.88
C LYS A 767 -12.79 -11.36 18.66
N GLY A 768 -12.29 -11.68 17.48
CA GLY A 768 -10.93 -11.38 17.03
C GLY A 768 -10.95 -10.85 15.60
N PHE A 769 -9.79 -10.43 15.10
CA PHE A 769 -9.64 -9.87 13.75
C PHE A 769 -9.25 -10.94 12.74
N PHE A 770 -7.96 -11.27 12.63
CA PHE A 770 -7.46 -12.45 11.92
C PHE A 770 -6.70 -13.36 12.88
N PRO A 771 -6.75 -14.68 12.68
CA PRO A 771 -5.92 -15.60 13.45
C PRO A 771 -4.44 -15.36 13.14
N VAL A 772 -3.61 -15.42 14.18
CA VAL A 772 -2.16 -15.29 14.04
C VAL A 772 -1.59 -16.47 13.26
N GLN A 773 -0.83 -16.19 12.21
CA GLN A 773 -0.23 -17.18 11.33
C GLN A 773 1.18 -17.59 11.79
N ASP A 774 1.59 -18.81 11.44
CA ASP A 774 2.95 -19.30 11.62
C ASP A 774 3.67 -19.33 10.27
N ASN A 775 4.27 -18.19 9.91
CA ASN A 775 5.03 -18.02 8.68
C ASN A 775 6.51 -18.36 8.85
N GLY A 776 6.92 -19.01 9.95
CA GLY A 776 8.33 -19.36 10.17
C GLY A 776 9.28 -18.16 10.28
N ILE A 777 8.77 -16.94 10.44
CA ILE A 777 9.55 -15.71 10.63
C ILE A 777 9.01 -14.99 11.87
N ILE A 778 9.90 -14.64 12.79
CA ILE A 778 9.61 -13.83 13.96
C ILE A 778 10.37 -12.51 13.82
N GLN A 779 9.68 -11.39 13.97
CA GLN A 779 10.30 -10.09 14.14
C GLN A 779 10.46 -9.79 15.63
N GLY A 780 11.57 -9.15 15.99
CA GLY A 780 11.89 -8.82 17.37
C GLY A 780 12.42 -7.41 17.54
N THR A 781 12.08 -6.81 18.67
CA THR A 781 12.66 -5.56 19.15
C THR A 781 13.34 -5.83 20.48
N LEU A 782 14.66 -5.60 20.54
CA LEU A 782 15.44 -5.68 21.76
C LEU A 782 15.68 -4.28 22.29
N GLN A 783 15.33 -4.04 23.55
CA GLN A 783 15.47 -2.75 24.21
C GLN A 783 16.41 -2.86 25.41
N ALA A 784 17.39 -1.97 25.47
CA ALA A 784 18.29 -1.77 26.60
C ALA A 784 17.91 -0.48 27.37
N PRO A 785 18.49 -0.24 28.56
CA PRO A 785 18.29 1.00 29.31
C PRO A 785 18.48 2.24 28.44
N GLN A 786 17.69 3.28 28.69
CA GLN A 786 17.67 4.50 27.87
C GLN A 786 19.00 5.26 27.81
N SER A 787 19.92 4.99 28.75
CA SER A 787 21.27 5.54 28.77
C SER A 787 22.33 4.64 28.10
N SER A 788 21.92 3.56 27.43
CA SER A 788 22.85 2.61 26.84
C SER A 788 23.57 3.20 25.63
N SER A 789 24.89 3.09 25.60
CA SER A 789 25.70 3.46 24.44
C SER A 789 25.59 2.40 23.34
N TYR A 790 25.95 2.78 22.10
CA TYR A 790 26.05 1.84 20.97
C TYR A 790 26.89 0.60 21.30
N ALA A 791 28.06 0.76 21.91
CA ALA A 791 28.93 -0.36 22.28
C ALA A 791 28.27 -1.31 23.29
N SER A 792 27.58 -0.77 24.30
CA SER A 792 26.83 -1.59 25.25
C SER A 792 25.68 -2.32 24.55
N MET A 793 24.98 -1.65 23.65
CA MET A 793 23.86 -2.23 22.91
C MET A 793 24.33 -3.37 22.00
N ALA A 794 25.40 -3.16 21.22
CA ALA A 794 26.01 -4.17 20.35
C ALA A 794 26.56 -5.37 21.15
N GLN A 795 27.07 -5.17 22.36
CA GLN A 795 27.47 -6.29 23.22
C GLN A 795 26.27 -7.10 23.71
N ARG A 796 25.23 -6.41 24.23
CA ARG A 796 24.00 -7.05 24.72
C ARG A 796 23.26 -7.79 23.61
N GLN A 797 23.15 -7.19 22.45
CA GLN A 797 22.56 -7.82 21.27
C GLN A 797 23.31 -9.11 20.91
N ARG A 798 24.65 -9.12 20.92
CA ARG A 798 25.42 -10.36 20.64
C ARG A 798 25.16 -11.46 21.65
N GLN A 799 25.05 -11.13 22.95
CA GLN A 799 24.69 -12.10 23.99
C GLN A 799 23.28 -12.67 23.77
N VAL A 800 22.33 -11.83 23.38
CA VAL A 800 20.96 -12.24 23.04
C VAL A 800 20.96 -13.13 21.79
N ALA A 801 21.71 -12.77 20.75
CA ALA A 801 21.83 -13.56 19.54
C ALA A 801 22.41 -14.95 19.79
N GLU A 802 23.45 -15.06 20.63
CA GLU A 802 24.00 -16.34 21.06
C GLU A 802 22.95 -17.20 21.76
N ARG A 803 22.13 -16.60 22.65
CA ARG A 803 21.09 -17.34 23.36
C ARG A 803 19.94 -17.79 22.45
N ILE A 804 19.54 -16.97 21.48
CA ILE A 804 18.48 -17.29 20.50
C ILE A 804 18.95 -18.42 19.57
N LEU A 805 20.19 -18.37 19.09
CA LEU A 805 20.74 -19.37 18.15
C LEU A 805 20.92 -20.77 18.77
N GLN A 806 20.91 -20.89 20.10
CA GLN A 806 20.94 -22.19 20.78
C GLN A 806 19.59 -22.94 20.69
N ASP A 807 18.51 -22.26 20.34
CA ASP A 807 17.19 -22.87 20.24
C ASP A 807 17.09 -23.78 19.00
N PRO A 808 16.65 -25.04 19.14
CA PRO A 808 16.61 -25.98 18.02
C PRO A 808 15.62 -25.59 16.93
N ALA A 809 14.62 -24.75 17.21
CA ALA A 809 13.65 -24.29 16.21
C ALA A 809 14.20 -23.16 15.33
N VAL A 810 15.26 -22.47 15.73
CA VAL A 810 15.85 -21.34 15.00
C VAL A 810 16.76 -21.85 13.88
N GLN A 811 16.59 -21.32 12.67
CA GLN A 811 17.42 -21.61 11.50
C GLN A 811 18.49 -20.53 11.29
N SER A 812 18.11 -19.26 11.38
CA SER A 812 19.02 -18.12 11.23
C SER A 812 18.49 -16.90 11.97
N LEU A 813 19.39 -15.98 12.27
CA LEU A 813 19.08 -14.72 12.95
C LEU A 813 19.77 -13.57 12.24
N THR A 814 19.05 -12.48 12.04
CA THR A 814 19.61 -11.21 11.56
C THR A 814 19.37 -10.16 12.61
N THR A 815 20.37 -9.35 12.91
CA THR A 815 20.24 -8.27 13.90
C THR A 815 20.95 -7.03 13.41
N PHE A 816 20.38 -5.86 13.67
CA PHE A 816 21.03 -4.59 13.40
C PHE A 816 20.73 -3.55 14.49
N VAL A 817 21.74 -2.73 14.77
CA VAL A 817 21.81 -1.78 15.89
C VAL A 817 22.26 -0.42 15.35
N GLY A 818 21.78 0.66 15.97
CA GLY A 818 22.13 2.03 15.62
C GLY A 818 21.01 2.76 14.90
N VAL A 819 21.08 4.09 14.79
CA VAL A 819 20.00 4.92 14.22
C VAL A 819 20.14 5.05 12.70
N ASP A 820 19.27 4.39 11.95
CA ASP A 820 19.34 4.25 10.48
C ASP A 820 17.97 4.41 9.77
N GLY A 821 16.95 4.91 10.47
CA GLY A 821 15.59 5.06 9.95
C GLY A 821 14.67 3.85 10.19
N ALA A 822 15.23 2.64 10.33
CA ALA A 822 14.47 1.46 10.78
C ALA A 822 14.52 1.33 12.33
N ASN A 823 15.64 1.72 12.91
CA ASN A 823 15.84 1.89 14.35
C ASN A 823 15.78 3.38 14.71
N PRO A 824 14.85 3.80 15.59
CA PRO A 824 14.78 5.19 15.99
C PRO A 824 15.87 5.55 17.01
N THR A 825 16.25 4.65 17.92
CA THR A 825 17.08 4.99 19.08
C THR A 825 18.30 4.08 19.22
N LEU A 826 19.38 4.58 19.82
CA LEU A 826 20.62 3.81 20.03
C LEU A 826 20.49 2.64 21.00
N ASN A 827 19.52 2.70 21.93
CA ASN A 827 19.26 1.65 22.92
C ASN A 827 18.28 0.56 22.41
N SER A 828 17.91 0.60 21.13
CA SER A 828 17.08 -0.41 20.49
C SER A 828 17.85 -1.16 19.41
N ALA A 829 17.52 -2.43 19.23
CA ALA A 829 17.98 -3.24 18.12
C ALA A 829 16.80 -4.01 17.51
N ARG A 830 16.86 -4.21 16.19
CA ARG A 830 15.89 -5.01 15.44
C ARG A 830 16.46 -6.40 15.21
N LEU A 831 15.60 -7.40 15.32
CA LEU A 831 15.91 -8.80 15.13
C LEU A 831 14.92 -9.40 14.14
N GLN A 832 15.42 -10.22 13.24
CA GLN A 832 14.62 -11.11 12.41
C GLN A 832 15.12 -12.52 12.63
N ILE A 833 14.25 -13.37 13.17
CA ILE A 833 14.55 -14.76 13.51
C ILE A 833 13.79 -15.62 12.50
N ASN A 834 14.53 -16.36 11.67
CA ASN A 834 13.93 -17.33 10.75
C ASN A 834 13.94 -18.69 11.43
N LEU A 835 12.78 -19.33 11.48
CA LEU A 835 12.57 -20.65 12.05
C LEU A 835 12.77 -21.72 10.98
N LYS A 836 13.08 -22.94 11.44
CA LYS A 836 13.04 -24.11 10.59
C LYS A 836 11.60 -24.37 10.10
N PRO A 837 11.43 -25.01 8.93
CA PRO A 837 10.12 -25.43 8.43
C PRO A 837 9.33 -26.18 9.50
N LEU A 838 8.00 -26.05 9.48
CA LEU A 838 7.12 -26.63 10.51
C LEU A 838 7.30 -28.15 10.63
N ASP A 839 7.55 -28.86 9.52
CA ASP A 839 7.81 -30.31 9.53
C ASP A 839 9.11 -30.73 10.27
N ALA A 840 10.01 -29.77 10.52
CA ALA A 840 11.31 -29.98 11.17
C ALA A 840 11.36 -29.42 12.60
N ARG A 841 10.23 -28.98 13.17
CA ARG A 841 10.10 -28.54 14.56
C ARG A 841 8.78 -28.98 15.18
N ASP A 842 8.79 -29.24 16.48
CA ASP A 842 7.60 -29.75 17.19
C ASP A 842 6.64 -28.64 17.62
N ASP A 843 7.16 -27.46 17.96
CA ASP A 843 6.38 -26.35 18.53
C ASP A 843 5.97 -25.31 17.48
N ARG A 844 4.79 -24.71 17.68
CA ARG A 844 4.32 -23.56 16.89
C ARG A 844 4.98 -22.25 17.33
N VAL A 845 4.92 -21.23 16.47
CA VAL A 845 5.62 -19.96 16.66
C VAL A 845 5.37 -19.30 18.02
N GLN A 846 4.14 -19.33 18.56
CA GLN A 846 3.82 -18.68 19.83
C GLN A 846 4.54 -19.33 21.03
N GLN A 847 4.67 -20.66 21.02
CA GLN A 847 5.41 -21.40 22.04
C GLN A 847 6.91 -21.15 21.92
N VAL A 848 7.42 -21.08 20.69
CA VAL A 848 8.83 -20.71 20.43
C VAL A 848 9.11 -19.29 20.91
N ILE A 849 8.23 -18.32 20.64
CA ILE A 849 8.35 -16.93 21.13
C ILE A 849 8.45 -16.91 22.67
N SER A 850 7.50 -17.54 23.35
CA SER A 850 7.47 -17.57 24.83
C SER A 850 8.74 -18.21 25.40
N ARG A 851 9.25 -19.27 24.77
CA ARG A 851 10.50 -19.94 25.14
C ARG A 851 11.71 -19.04 24.94
N LEU A 852 11.81 -18.36 23.79
CA LEU A 852 12.91 -17.44 23.47
C LEU A 852 12.94 -16.23 24.42
N GLN A 853 11.78 -15.62 24.69
CA GLN A 853 11.67 -14.51 25.64
C GLN A 853 12.08 -14.94 27.05
N THR A 854 11.62 -16.11 27.52
CA THR A 854 12.02 -16.67 28.82
C THR A 854 13.54 -16.94 28.88
N ALA A 855 14.12 -17.47 27.81
CA ALA A 855 15.55 -17.71 27.72
C ALA A 855 16.37 -16.41 27.78
N VAL A 856 15.91 -15.36 27.10
CA VAL A 856 16.58 -14.05 27.04
C VAL A 856 16.36 -13.21 28.28
N ALA A 857 15.25 -13.39 29.01
CA ALA A 857 14.99 -12.72 30.29
C ALA A 857 16.06 -12.96 31.36
N THR A 858 16.92 -13.98 31.18
CA THR A 858 18.08 -14.24 32.04
C THR A 858 19.22 -13.22 31.86
N ILE A 859 19.23 -12.46 30.75
CA ILE A 859 20.26 -11.46 30.45
C ILE A 859 19.87 -10.13 31.14
N PRO A 860 20.66 -9.63 32.11
CA PRO A 860 20.29 -8.44 32.87
C PRO A 860 20.25 -7.19 31.99
N GLY A 861 19.22 -6.36 32.13
CA GLY A 861 19.15 -5.05 31.47
C GLY A 861 18.86 -5.12 29.97
N VAL A 862 18.09 -6.13 29.53
CA VAL A 862 17.46 -6.13 28.21
C VAL A 862 16.02 -6.61 28.31
N ALA A 863 15.14 -6.05 27.47
CA ALA A 863 13.78 -6.53 27.25
C ALA A 863 13.65 -6.94 25.78
N LEU A 864 13.22 -8.18 25.54
CA LEU A 864 13.01 -8.71 24.20
C LEU A 864 11.51 -8.86 23.94
N TYR A 865 11.03 -8.14 22.94
CA TYR A 865 9.67 -8.26 22.44
C TYR A 865 9.72 -8.98 21.10
N LEU A 866 8.89 -10.01 20.91
CA LEU A 866 8.84 -10.82 19.70
C LEU A 866 7.40 -10.90 19.19
N GLN A 867 7.24 -10.88 17.86
CA GLN A 867 5.96 -11.08 17.21
C GLN A 867 6.12 -11.90 15.92
N PRO A 868 5.17 -12.78 15.59
CA PRO A 868 5.17 -13.51 14.34
C PRO A 868 4.82 -12.59 13.17
N THR A 869 5.57 -12.68 12.08
CA THR A 869 5.26 -11.93 10.85
C THR A 869 3.95 -12.44 10.23
N GLN A 870 2.98 -11.53 10.02
CA GLN A 870 1.70 -11.84 9.36
C GLN A 870 1.80 -11.60 7.85
N ASP A 871 0.96 -12.30 7.06
CA ASP A 871 0.91 -12.01 5.62
C ASP A 871 0.16 -10.73 5.27
N LEU A 872 -0.77 -10.32 6.13
CA LEU A 872 -1.49 -9.07 6.06
C LEU A 872 -1.03 -8.15 7.20
N THR A 873 -0.37 -7.06 6.85
CA THR A 873 -0.01 -6.00 7.78
C THR A 873 -0.84 -4.76 7.47
N ILE A 874 -1.61 -4.29 8.45
CA ILE A 874 -2.43 -3.06 8.34
C ILE A 874 -1.71 -1.89 9.00
N ASP A 875 -0.80 -2.20 9.91
CA ASP A 875 -0.02 -1.23 10.65
C ASP A 875 0.92 -0.49 9.69
N THR A 876 1.16 0.79 9.98
CA THR A 876 2.08 1.66 9.21
C THR A 876 3.39 1.93 9.94
N GLN A 877 3.52 1.37 11.15
CA GLN A 877 4.68 1.51 12.01
C GLN A 877 5.00 0.18 12.68
N VAL A 878 6.28 -0.06 12.93
CA VAL A 878 6.71 -1.28 13.60
C VAL A 878 6.69 -1.07 15.13
N SER A 879 5.70 -1.64 15.78
CA SER A 879 5.53 -1.68 17.24
C SER A 879 6.39 -2.76 17.92
N ARG A 880 6.36 -2.77 19.27
CA ARG A 880 7.01 -3.82 20.07
C ARG A 880 6.13 -5.09 20.16
N THR A 881 4.81 -4.95 20.13
CA THR A 881 3.83 -6.05 20.22
C THR A 881 2.71 -5.88 19.19
N GLN A 882 1.86 -6.91 19.03
CA GLN A 882 0.94 -7.04 17.90
C GLN A 882 -0.15 -5.97 17.81
N TYR A 883 -0.69 -5.52 18.94
CA TYR A 883 -1.81 -4.57 18.98
C TYR A 883 -1.37 -3.24 19.58
N GLN A 884 -1.97 -2.14 19.11
CA GLN A 884 -1.51 -0.81 19.46
C GLN A 884 -2.62 0.24 19.50
N PHE A 885 -2.42 1.24 20.34
CA PHE A 885 -3.21 2.47 20.40
C PHE A 885 -2.30 3.63 20.78
N THR A 886 -2.69 4.84 20.42
CA THR A 886 -1.95 6.06 20.69
C THR A 886 -2.61 6.87 21.79
N LEU A 887 -1.80 7.57 22.57
CA LEU A 887 -2.21 8.65 23.47
C LEU A 887 -1.62 9.94 22.92
N GLN A 888 -2.50 10.81 22.42
CA GLN A 888 -2.18 12.10 21.84
C GLN A 888 -2.46 13.20 22.87
N ALA A 889 -1.61 14.22 22.90
CA ALA A 889 -1.78 15.39 23.75
C ALA A 889 -1.36 16.67 23.03
N THR A 890 -1.75 17.83 23.57
CA THR A 890 -1.33 19.12 23.03
C THR A 890 0.12 19.50 23.36
N THR A 891 0.71 18.87 24.39
CA THR A 891 2.08 19.15 24.85
C THR A 891 2.81 17.88 25.29
N LEU A 892 4.15 17.89 25.19
CA LEU A 892 5.00 16.80 25.69
C LEU A 892 4.93 16.65 27.22
N ASP A 893 4.74 17.75 27.95
CA ASP A 893 4.62 17.74 29.40
C ASP A 893 3.39 16.95 29.86
N ALA A 894 2.27 17.07 29.14
CA ALA A 894 1.07 16.28 29.42
C ALA A 894 1.34 14.78 29.23
N LEU A 895 2.06 14.39 28.17
CA LEU A 895 2.47 13.00 27.95
C LEU A 895 3.36 12.48 29.08
N SER A 896 4.36 13.26 29.50
CA SER A 896 5.27 12.89 30.59
C SER A 896 4.54 12.57 31.90
N HIS A 897 3.41 13.25 32.15
CA HIS A 897 2.60 13.06 33.35
C HIS A 897 1.67 11.85 33.27
N TRP A 898 1.01 11.65 32.12
CA TRP A 898 -0.09 10.69 31.98
C TRP A 898 0.34 9.33 31.46
N VAL A 899 1.38 9.27 30.64
CA VAL A 899 1.88 8.00 30.08
C VAL A 899 2.25 6.99 31.19
N PRO A 900 3.04 7.34 32.23
CA PRO A 900 3.38 6.38 33.29
C PRO A 900 2.16 5.92 34.09
N LYS A 901 1.19 6.79 34.33
CA LYS A 901 -0.05 6.46 35.06
C LYS A 901 -0.88 5.45 34.29
N LEU A 902 -1.10 5.71 32.99
CA LEU A 902 -1.84 4.80 32.12
C LEU A 902 -1.10 3.47 31.97
N GLN A 903 0.22 3.49 31.75
CA GLN A 903 1.02 2.28 31.63
C GLN A 903 0.89 1.38 32.87
N ASN A 904 1.03 1.94 34.07
CA ASN A 904 0.93 1.18 35.32
C ASN A 904 -0.48 0.60 35.51
N ALA A 905 -1.53 1.34 35.15
CA ALA A 905 -2.90 0.85 35.21
C ALA A 905 -3.11 -0.32 34.24
N LEU A 906 -2.67 -0.18 32.99
CA LEU A 906 -2.82 -1.21 31.97
C LEU A 906 -2.01 -2.48 32.26
N GLN A 907 -0.81 -2.35 32.84
CA GLN A 907 0.01 -3.49 33.25
C GLN A 907 -0.64 -4.35 34.35
N SER A 908 -1.60 -3.80 35.09
CA SER A 908 -2.34 -4.55 36.13
C SER A 908 -3.51 -5.36 35.59
N LEU A 909 -3.89 -5.18 34.31
CA LEU A 909 -5.04 -5.83 33.71
C LEU A 909 -4.71 -7.25 33.24
N PRO A 910 -5.49 -8.28 33.65
CA PRO A 910 -5.27 -9.65 33.18
C PRO A 910 -5.62 -9.87 31.69
N GLN A 911 -6.40 -8.96 31.09
CA GLN A 911 -6.75 -8.98 29.67
C GLN A 911 -5.58 -8.58 28.76
N LEU A 912 -4.52 -7.99 29.32
CA LEU A 912 -3.37 -7.48 28.59
C LEU A 912 -2.10 -8.20 29.04
N SER A 913 -1.21 -8.44 28.08
CA SER A 913 0.12 -8.99 28.30
C SER A 913 1.15 -8.13 27.59
N GLU A 914 2.38 -8.08 28.14
CA GLU A 914 3.50 -7.37 27.51
C GLU A 914 3.23 -5.89 27.19
N VAL A 915 2.42 -5.22 28.01
CA VAL A 915 2.07 -3.80 27.82
C VAL A 915 3.33 -2.95 27.87
N SER A 916 3.56 -2.22 26.78
CA SER A 916 4.74 -1.39 26.58
C SER A 916 4.36 -0.05 25.94
N SER A 917 5.16 0.97 26.18
CA SER A 917 5.03 2.30 25.58
C SER A 917 6.33 2.71 24.89
N ASP A 918 6.25 3.37 23.74
CA ASP A 918 7.40 3.94 23.04
C ASP A 918 7.98 5.21 23.71
N TRP A 919 7.31 5.74 24.74
CA TRP A 919 7.78 6.88 25.54
C TRP A 919 9.09 6.58 26.27
N GLN A 920 10.10 7.41 26.03
CA GLN A 920 11.45 7.26 26.59
C GLN A 920 12.04 8.62 26.98
N ASP A 921 11.68 9.13 28.17
CA ASP A 921 12.05 10.44 28.72
C ASP A 921 13.23 10.42 29.72
N ARG A 922 13.83 9.26 29.96
CA ARG A 922 14.97 9.05 30.88
C ARG A 922 16.30 8.87 30.14
N GLY A 923 16.39 9.36 28.90
CA GLY A 923 17.66 9.50 28.21
C GLY A 923 18.56 10.50 28.94
N LEU A 924 19.87 10.26 28.96
CA LEU A 924 20.82 11.19 29.59
C LEU A 924 21.34 12.18 28.54
N ALA A 925 21.09 13.47 28.77
CA ALA A 925 21.59 14.56 27.94
C ALA A 925 22.57 15.45 28.71
N ALA A 926 23.62 15.91 28.03
CA ALA A 926 24.52 16.94 28.52
C ALA A 926 23.97 18.31 28.11
N TRP A 927 23.44 19.05 29.07
CA TRP A 927 22.92 20.40 28.87
C TRP A 927 24.06 21.42 28.98
N VAL A 928 24.42 22.04 27.85
CA VAL A 928 25.43 23.10 27.79
C VAL A 928 24.76 24.45 27.99
N ASN A 929 24.82 24.96 29.22
CA ASN A 929 24.26 26.26 29.58
C ASN A 929 25.28 27.38 29.31
N VAL A 930 25.19 28.00 28.14
CA VAL A 930 26.09 29.08 27.71
C VAL A 930 25.67 30.41 28.31
N ASP A 931 26.61 31.09 28.99
CA ASP A 931 26.48 32.48 29.38
C ASP A 931 26.70 33.37 28.15
N ARG A 932 25.60 33.83 27.57
CA ARG A 932 25.59 34.64 26.35
C ARG A 932 26.31 35.99 26.54
N ASP A 933 26.26 36.57 27.74
CA ASP A 933 26.94 37.85 28.00
C ASP A 933 28.46 37.65 28.04
N SER A 934 28.92 36.58 28.70
CA SER A 934 30.35 36.20 28.70
C SER A 934 30.85 35.81 27.31
N ALA A 935 30.08 35.04 26.55
CA ALA A 935 30.42 34.67 25.17
C ALA A 935 30.51 35.91 24.26
N SER A 936 29.52 36.80 24.32
CA SER A 936 29.47 38.04 23.52
C SER A 936 30.64 38.98 23.84
N ARG A 937 31.04 39.11 25.11
CA ARG A 937 32.24 39.88 25.50
C ARG A 937 33.53 39.39 24.83
N LEU A 938 33.63 38.09 24.57
CA LEU A 938 34.78 37.47 23.91
C LEU A 938 34.61 37.38 22.38
N GLY A 939 33.50 37.90 21.85
CA GLY A 939 33.15 37.87 20.44
C GLY A 939 32.79 36.48 19.92
N ILE A 940 32.33 35.58 20.80
CA ILE A 940 31.92 34.21 20.48
C ILE A 940 30.40 34.21 20.28
N SER A 941 29.95 33.80 19.10
CA SER A 941 28.52 33.63 18.81
C SER A 941 28.01 32.25 19.26
N MET A 942 26.69 32.11 19.39
CA MET A 942 26.09 30.78 19.65
C MET A 942 26.38 29.80 18.51
N ALA A 943 26.42 30.29 17.26
CA ALA A 943 26.79 29.47 16.12
C ALA A 943 28.23 28.93 16.22
N ASP A 944 29.16 29.67 16.81
CA ASP A 944 30.53 29.18 17.06
C ASP A 944 30.54 28.05 18.09
N VAL A 945 29.71 28.16 19.13
CA VAL A 945 29.52 27.10 20.14
C VAL A 945 28.92 25.85 19.51
N ASP A 946 27.85 26.01 18.73
CA ASP A 946 27.16 24.91 18.05
C ASP A 946 28.10 24.22 17.05
N ASN A 947 28.84 24.99 16.24
CA ASN A 947 29.83 24.44 15.30
C ASN A 947 30.95 23.69 16.03
N ALA A 948 31.47 24.23 17.14
CA ALA A 948 32.52 23.57 17.91
C ALA A 948 32.05 22.24 18.51
N LEU A 949 30.84 22.19 19.06
CA LEU A 949 30.23 20.97 19.59
C LEU A 949 29.93 19.97 18.47
N TYR A 950 29.39 20.43 17.33
CA TYR A 950 29.06 19.57 16.21
C TYR A 950 30.31 18.95 15.57
N ASN A 951 31.35 19.76 15.35
CA ASN A 951 32.66 19.30 14.86
C ASN A 951 33.30 18.25 15.79
N ALA A 952 33.00 18.31 17.09
CA ALA A 952 33.58 17.39 18.07
C ALA A 952 32.80 16.08 18.21
N PHE A 953 31.47 16.13 18.28
CA PHE A 953 30.66 15.00 18.75
C PHE A 953 29.62 14.47 17.76
N GLY A 954 29.32 15.18 16.66
CA GLY A 954 28.20 14.82 15.79
C GLY A 954 28.53 13.93 14.60
N GLN A 955 29.77 13.45 14.44
CA GLN A 955 30.21 12.78 13.21
C GLN A 955 29.91 13.64 11.96
N ARG A 956 30.31 14.93 12.00
CA ARG A 956 29.92 15.93 11.00
C ARG A 956 30.47 15.57 9.63
N LEU A 957 29.59 15.55 8.63
CA LEU A 957 29.97 15.35 7.22
C LEU A 957 30.46 16.68 6.66
N ILE A 958 31.77 16.84 6.48
CA ILE A 958 32.38 18.14 6.16
C ILE A 958 32.78 18.29 4.69
N SER A 959 33.00 17.19 3.97
CA SER A 959 33.36 17.22 2.55
C SER A 959 32.93 15.94 1.83
N THR A 960 32.87 16.00 0.50
CA THR A 960 32.51 14.86 -0.36
C THR A 960 33.68 14.52 -1.27
N ILE A 961 34.01 13.23 -1.35
CA ILE A 961 34.97 12.66 -2.30
C ILE A 961 34.15 12.07 -3.45
N TYR A 962 34.37 12.55 -4.67
CA TYR A 962 33.68 12.08 -5.87
C TYR A 962 34.58 11.06 -6.56
N THR A 963 34.06 9.86 -6.78
CA THR A 963 34.72 8.83 -7.58
C THR A 963 33.92 8.54 -8.83
N GLN A 964 34.40 7.64 -9.68
CA GLN A 964 33.72 7.28 -10.92
C GLN A 964 32.36 6.60 -10.68
N ALA A 965 32.22 5.85 -9.58
CA ALA A 965 31.02 5.06 -9.29
C ALA A 965 30.21 5.61 -8.10
N ASN A 966 30.89 6.14 -7.08
CA ASN A 966 30.29 6.52 -5.81
C ASN A 966 30.78 7.87 -5.29
N GLN A 967 30.05 8.42 -4.34
CA GLN A 967 30.47 9.56 -3.54
C GLN A 967 30.67 9.12 -2.08
N TYR A 968 31.80 9.50 -1.49
CA TYR A 968 32.13 9.19 -0.10
C TYR A 968 32.21 10.47 0.71
N ARG A 969 32.02 10.37 2.02
CA ARG A 969 32.07 11.52 2.92
C ARG A 969 33.38 11.59 3.68
N VAL A 970 33.78 12.82 3.99
CA VAL A 970 34.84 13.10 4.98
C VAL A 970 34.14 13.46 6.28
N VAL A 971 34.38 12.67 7.31
CA VAL A 971 33.74 12.78 8.63
C VAL A 971 34.72 13.43 9.60
N LEU A 972 34.30 14.53 10.23
CA LEU A 972 35.06 15.21 11.28
C LEU A 972 34.51 14.84 12.65
N GLU A 973 35.39 14.47 13.56
CA GLU A 973 35.07 14.22 14.97
C GLU A 973 36.28 14.48 15.86
N HIS A 974 36.09 14.60 17.17
CA HIS A 974 37.18 14.59 18.14
C HIS A 974 37.53 13.16 18.55
N ASN A 975 38.83 12.92 18.79
CA ASN A 975 39.27 11.69 19.43
C ASN A 975 38.99 11.77 20.94
N THR A 976 37.99 11.04 21.40
CA THR A 976 37.55 11.02 22.81
C THR A 976 38.14 9.85 23.62
N ALA A 977 39.06 9.06 23.04
CA ALA A 977 39.59 7.86 23.70
C ALA A 977 40.35 8.16 25.00
N SER A 978 41.00 9.33 25.11
CA SER A 978 41.77 9.74 26.29
C SER A 978 40.95 10.50 27.34
N THR A 979 39.83 11.10 26.96
CA THR A 979 38.93 11.86 27.84
C THR A 979 37.47 11.52 27.51
N PRO A 980 36.98 10.32 27.90
CA PRO A 980 35.63 9.88 27.57
C PRO A 980 34.56 10.56 28.44
N GLY A 981 33.32 10.56 27.95
CA GLY A 981 32.16 11.10 28.68
C GLY A 981 32.13 12.62 28.74
N LEU A 982 31.54 13.18 29.80
CA LEU A 982 31.35 14.64 29.95
C LEU A 982 32.68 15.42 30.01
N ALA A 983 33.77 14.80 30.47
CA ALA A 983 35.09 15.42 30.52
C ALA A 983 35.61 15.80 29.11
N ALA A 984 35.11 15.17 28.04
CA ALA A 984 35.47 15.54 26.67
C ALA A 984 35.11 17.00 26.35
N LEU A 985 34.05 17.55 26.96
CA LEU A 985 33.59 18.92 26.72
C LEU A 985 34.59 19.98 27.24
N GLU A 986 35.42 19.64 28.22
CA GLU A 986 36.46 20.54 28.75
C GLU A 986 37.59 20.80 27.74
N THR A 987 37.75 19.89 26.77
CA THR A 987 38.77 20.00 25.72
C THR A 987 38.35 20.91 24.57
N ILE A 988 37.08 21.33 24.53
CA ILE A 988 36.54 22.18 23.47
C ILE A 988 37.08 23.60 23.61
N ARG A 989 37.66 24.11 22.52
CA ARG A 989 38.22 25.45 22.39
C ARG A 989 37.53 26.21 21.27
N LEU A 990 37.26 27.48 21.52
CA LEU A 990 36.61 28.42 20.60
C LEU A 990 37.55 29.57 20.26
N THR A 991 37.40 30.14 19.08
CA THR A 991 38.20 31.28 18.65
C THR A 991 37.54 32.56 19.16
N SER A 992 38.28 33.39 19.88
CA SER A 992 37.84 34.74 20.28
C SER A 992 38.15 35.75 19.18
N ARG A 993 37.45 36.90 19.20
CA ARG A 993 37.65 38.01 18.26
C ARG A 993 39.10 38.48 18.19
N ASP A 994 39.84 38.43 19.29
CA ASP A 994 41.24 38.86 19.38
C ASP A 994 42.23 37.80 18.84
N GLY A 995 41.73 36.70 18.26
CA GLY A 995 42.54 35.61 17.71
C GLY A 995 43.05 34.60 18.75
N GLY A 996 42.73 34.80 20.04
CA GLY A 996 43.02 33.84 21.10
C GLY A 996 42.05 32.66 21.14
N THR A 997 42.43 31.57 21.81
CA THR A 997 41.54 30.42 22.06
C THR A 997 40.95 30.48 23.47
N VAL A 998 39.65 30.24 23.59
CA VAL A 998 38.90 30.26 24.85
C VAL A 998 38.30 28.87 25.10
N PRO A 999 38.48 28.26 26.28
CA PRO A 999 37.83 27.00 26.60
C PRO A 999 36.32 27.17 26.78
N LEU A 1000 35.54 26.19 26.32
CA LEU A 1000 34.07 26.20 26.46
C LEU A 1000 33.63 26.41 27.92
N SER A 1001 34.38 25.82 28.88
CA SER A 1001 34.11 25.96 30.31
C SER A 1001 34.24 27.38 30.86
N ALA A 1002 34.91 28.30 30.15
CA ALA A 1002 34.98 29.71 30.55
C ALA A 1002 33.67 30.48 30.28
N ILE A 1003 32.84 29.99 29.36
CA ILE A 1003 31.61 30.66 28.93
C ILE A 1003 30.36 29.78 29.05
N ALA A 1004 30.49 28.53 29.48
CA ALA A 1004 29.37 27.60 29.63
C ALA A 1004 29.51 26.69 30.85
N ARG A 1005 28.38 26.34 31.45
CA ARG A 1005 28.26 25.31 32.49
C ARG A 1005 27.61 24.07 31.91
N ILE A 1006 28.14 22.90 32.23
CA ILE A 1006 27.62 21.62 31.73
C ILE A 1006 26.87 20.93 32.86
N GLU A 1007 25.61 20.58 32.61
CA GLU A 1007 24.76 19.87 33.56
C GLU A 1007 24.19 18.62 32.91
N GLN A 1008 24.01 17.55 33.67
CA GLN A 1008 23.38 16.34 33.17
C GLN A 1008 21.90 16.35 33.50
N ARG A 1009 21.04 16.15 32.49
CA ARG A 1009 19.57 16.18 32.63
C ARG A 1009 18.93 15.01 31.91
N PHE A 1010 17.69 14.69 32.28
CA PHE A 1010 16.88 13.75 31.53
C PHE A 1010 16.26 14.42 30.30
N ALA A 1011 16.24 13.71 29.17
CA ALA A 1011 15.67 14.18 27.92
C ALA A 1011 15.02 13.01 27.15
N PRO A 1012 14.00 13.29 26.30
CA PRO A 1012 13.41 12.29 25.43
C PRO A 1012 14.43 11.76 24.42
N LEU A 1013 14.44 10.43 24.20
CA LEU A 1013 15.26 9.80 23.16
C LEU A 1013 14.63 9.90 21.76
N SER A 1014 13.31 10.04 21.71
CA SER A 1014 12.54 10.23 20.49
C SER A 1014 11.27 11.00 20.82
N ILE A 1015 10.82 11.80 19.86
CA ILE A 1015 9.59 12.58 19.90
C ILE A 1015 8.75 12.12 18.71
N ASN A 1016 7.52 11.69 18.99
CA ASN A 1016 6.60 11.22 17.96
C ASN A 1016 5.45 12.22 17.79
N HIS A 1017 5.00 12.41 16.55
CA HIS A 1017 3.74 13.10 16.26
C HIS A 1017 2.78 12.21 15.48
N LEU A 1018 1.50 12.48 15.68
CA LEU A 1018 0.39 11.99 14.86
C LEU A 1018 -0.44 13.21 14.45
N ASP A 1019 -0.58 13.41 13.15
CA ASP A 1019 -1.29 14.55 12.56
C ASP A 1019 -0.88 15.90 13.18
N GLN A 1020 0.43 16.11 13.35
CA GLN A 1020 1.08 17.31 13.92
C GLN A 1020 0.99 17.47 15.45
N PHE A 1021 0.39 16.52 16.17
CA PHE A 1021 0.28 16.56 17.63
C PHE A 1021 1.22 15.56 18.30
N PRO A 1022 1.86 15.92 19.43
CA PRO A 1022 2.66 15.00 20.22
C PRO A 1022 1.87 13.75 20.60
N VAL A 1023 2.48 12.59 20.40
CA VAL A 1023 1.83 11.30 20.63
C VAL A 1023 2.78 10.31 21.28
N THR A 1024 2.22 9.35 22.00
CA THR A 1024 2.91 8.15 22.48
C THR A 1024 2.13 6.92 22.05
N THR A 1025 2.81 5.91 21.52
CA THR A 1025 2.20 4.64 21.13
C THR A 1025 2.34 3.63 22.26
N PHE A 1026 1.20 3.11 22.69
CA PHE A 1026 1.11 1.95 23.55
C PHE A 1026 0.90 0.70 22.70
N SER A 1027 1.64 -0.35 23.02
CA SER A 1027 1.52 -1.64 22.38
C SER A 1027 1.26 -2.72 23.43
N PHE A 1028 0.38 -3.68 23.12
CA PHE A 1028 0.09 -4.83 23.97
C PHE A 1028 -0.10 -6.12 23.16
N ASN A 1029 -0.08 -7.26 23.87
CA ASN A 1029 -0.50 -8.57 23.37
C ASN A 1029 -1.70 -9.07 24.19
N VAL A 1030 -2.50 -9.96 23.62
CA VAL A 1030 -3.66 -10.57 24.32
C VAL A 1030 -3.26 -11.96 24.83
N PRO A 1031 -3.33 -12.23 26.15
CA PRO A 1031 -2.99 -13.54 26.72
C PRO A 1031 -4.04 -14.61 26.38
N GLU A 1032 -3.64 -15.88 26.49
CA GLU A 1032 -4.56 -17.01 26.28
C GLU A 1032 -5.78 -16.92 27.20
N GLY A 1033 -6.97 -17.12 26.62
CA GLY A 1033 -8.25 -17.06 27.34
C GLY A 1033 -8.99 -15.72 27.26
N TYR A 1034 -8.36 -14.68 26.72
CA TYR A 1034 -9.00 -13.39 26.45
C TYR A 1034 -9.08 -13.09 24.95
N SER A 1035 -10.03 -12.26 24.56
CA SER A 1035 -10.19 -11.78 23.19
C SER A 1035 -9.68 -10.36 23.01
N LEU A 1036 -9.42 -9.96 21.75
CA LEU A 1036 -9.08 -8.57 21.44
C LEU A 1036 -10.22 -7.61 21.82
N GLY A 1037 -11.47 -8.07 21.74
CA GLY A 1037 -12.63 -7.32 22.23
C GLY A 1037 -12.57 -7.02 23.73
N ASP A 1038 -12.17 -8.02 24.54
CA ASP A 1038 -12.03 -7.86 26.00
C ASP A 1038 -10.90 -6.87 26.34
N ALA A 1039 -9.79 -6.95 25.61
CA ALA A 1039 -8.66 -6.04 25.76
C ALA A 1039 -9.04 -4.59 25.42
N VAL A 1040 -9.70 -4.36 24.27
CA VAL A 1040 -10.18 -3.03 23.85
C VAL A 1040 -11.15 -2.45 24.88
N GLN A 1041 -12.09 -3.26 25.37
CA GLN A 1041 -13.05 -2.82 26.38
C GLN A 1041 -12.37 -2.48 27.71
N ALA A 1042 -11.40 -3.30 28.15
CA ALA A 1042 -10.65 -3.05 29.37
C ALA A 1042 -9.81 -1.76 29.30
N ILE A 1043 -9.24 -1.44 28.13
CA ILE A 1043 -8.53 -0.18 27.89
C ILE A 1043 -9.50 1.01 28.03
N LEU A 1044 -10.64 0.96 27.31
CA LEU A 1044 -11.65 2.03 27.35
C LEU A 1044 -12.22 2.26 28.76
N ASP A 1045 -12.42 1.20 29.54
CA ASP A 1045 -12.92 1.32 30.91
C ASP A 1045 -11.84 1.85 31.88
N THR A 1046 -10.57 1.55 31.62
CA THR A 1046 -9.43 2.10 32.36
C THR A 1046 -9.27 3.59 32.09
N GLU A 1047 -9.40 4.03 30.83
CA GLU A 1047 -9.38 5.45 30.45
C GLU A 1047 -10.48 6.25 31.16
N LYS A 1048 -11.70 5.71 31.19
CA LYS A 1048 -12.82 6.31 31.94
C LYS A 1048 -12.53 6.39 33.44
N THR A 1049 -11.92 5.35 34.00
CA THR A 1049 -11.59 5.28 35.44
C THR A 1049 -10.50 6.27 35.83
N LEU A 1050 -9.51 6.47 34.97
CA LEU A 1050 -8.42 7.44 35.18
C LEU A 1050 -8.86 8.89 34.99
N ALA A 1051 -10.06 9.12 34.42
CA ALA A 1051 -10.61 10.44 34.14
C ALA A 1051 -9.61 11.33 33.40
N LEU A 1052 -9.12 10.86 32.25
CA LEU A 1052 -8.18 11.60 31.41
C LEU A 1052 -8.76 12.99 31.06
N PRO A 1053 -7.95 14.06 31.14
CA PRO A 1053 -8.40 15.40 30.82
C PRO A 1053 -8.68 15.56 29.32
N ALA A 1054 -9.48 16.56 28.96
CA ALA A 1054 -10.01 16.74 27.60
C ALA A 1054 -8.95 17.09 26.53
N ASP A 1055 -7.76 17.51 26.95
CA ASP A 1055 -6.59 17.76 26.10
C ASP A 1055 -5.82 16.48 25.74
N ILE A 1056 -6.22 15.34 26.30
CA ILE A 1056 -5.67 14.02 26.01
C ILE A 1056 -6.71 13.18 25.30
N THR A 1057 -6.32 12.63 24.15
CA THR A 1057 -7.17 11.73 23.37
C THR A 1057 -6.45 10.43 23.11
N THR A 1058 -7.17 9.32 23.22
CA THR A 1058 -6.66 8.00 22.87
C THR A 1058 -7.32 7.53 21.58
N GLN A 1059 -6.55 6.88 20.72
CA GLN A 1059 -7.04 6.35 19.45
C GLN A 1059 -6.40 4.99 19.16
N PHE A 1060 -7.22 3.99 18.87
CA PHE A 1060 -6.70 2.71 18.38
C PHE A 1060 -6.02 2.90 17.02
N GLN A 1061 -4.98 2.13 16.76
CA GLN A 1061 -4.19 2.23 15.52
C GLN A 1061 -4.13 0.89 14.79
N GLY A 1062 -3.86 0.96 13.49
CA GLY A 1062 -3.58 -0.19 12.61
C GLY A 1062 -4.57 -1.34 12.77
N SER A 1063 -4.08 -2.54 13.08
CA SER A 1063 -4.90 -3.76 13.22
C SER A 1063 -6.02 -3.64 14.27
N THR A 1064 -5.78 -2.88 15.35
CA THR A 1064 -6.76 -2.70 16.44
C THR A 1064 -7.89 -1.76 16.01
N LEU A 1065 -7.56 -0.71 15.26
CA LEU A 1065 -8.54 0.20 14.66
C LEU A 1065 -9.41 -0.53 13.62
N ALA A 1066 -8.79 -1.33 12.75
CA ALA A 1066 -9.50 -2.11 11.74
C ALA A 1066 -10.50 -3.10 12.37
N PHE A 1067 -10.11 -3.73 13.49
CA PHE A 1067 -11.01 -4.58 14.27
C PHE A 1067 -12.21 -3.81 14.83
N GLN A 1068 -11.99 -2.64 15.43
CA GLN A 1068 -13.06 -1.80 15.97
C GLN A 1068 -14.05 -1.36 14.87
N ALA A 1069 -13.54 -0.97 13.70
CA ALA A 1069 -14.36 -0.59 12.55
C ALA A 1069 -15.16 -1.78 11.96
N ALA A 1070 -14.56 -2.97 11.90
CA ALA A 1070 -15.21 -4.18 11.42
C ALA A 1070 -16.38 -4.62 12.32
N LEU A 1071 -16.24 -4.52 13.64
CA LEU A 1071 -17.30 -4.85 14.59
C LEU A 1071 -18.54 -3.95 14.41
N GLY A 1072 -18.34 -2.65 14.19
CA GLY A 1072 -19.43 -1.69 13.99
C GLY A 1072 -20.23 -1.92 12.70
N SER A 1073 -19.59 -2.42 11.64
CA SER A 1073 -20.23 -2.65 10.33
C SER A 1073 -20.89 -4.04 10.19
N THR A 1074 -20.40 -5.06 10.89
CA THR A 1074 -20.87 -6.45 10.75
C THR A 1074 -22.37 -6.63 11.00
N VAL A 1075 -22.93 -5.96 12.02
CA VAL A 1075 -24.37 -6.05 12.33
C VAL A 1075 -25.22 -5.52 11.17
N TRP A 1076 -24.83 -4.37 10.61
CA TRP A 1076 -25.53 -3.76 9.47
C TRP A 1076 -25.42 -4.62 8.20
N LEU A 1077 -24.29 -5.30 7.99
CA LEU A 1077 -24.10 -6.21 6.87
C LEU A 1077 -25.03 -7.43 6.96
N ILE A 1078 -25.17 -8.02 8.15
CA ILE A 1078 -26.10 -9.14 8.37
C ILE A 1078 -27.53 -8.69 8.09
N VAL A 1079 -27.93 -7.53 8.61
CA VAL A 1079 -29.26 -6.96 8.35
C VAL A 1079 -29.46 -6.71 6.85
N ALA A 1080 -28.48 -6.13 6.17
CA ALA A 1080 -28.53 -5.90 4.72
C ALA A 1080 -28.62 -7.20 3.92
N ALA A 1081 -27.91 -8.26 4.33
CA ALA A 1081 -27.96 -9.57 3.68
C ALA A 1081 -29.33 -10.23 3.82
N VAL A 1082 -29.93 -10.18 5.01
CA VAL A 1082 -31.29 -10.68 5.25
C VAL A 1082 -32.31 -9.90 4.42
N VAL A 1083 -32.19 -8.57 4.35
CA VAL A 1083 -33.08 -7.72 3.53
C VAL A 1083 -32.91 -8.00 2.04
N ALA A 1084 -31.67 -8.09 1.55
CA ALA A 1084 -31.39 -8.41 0.15
C ALA A 1084 -31.95 -9.77 -0.24
N MET A 1085 -31.74 -10.79 0.60
CA MET A 1085 -32.31 -12.13 0.41
C MET A 1085 -33.84 -12.08 0.41
N TYR A 1086 -34.46 -11.37 1.36
CA TYR A 1086 -35.92 -11.23 1.44
C TYR A 1086 -36.50 -10.57 0.18
N ILE A 1087 -35.87 -9.50 -0.33
CA ILE A 1087 -36.32 -8.82 -1.55
C ILE A 1087 -36.24 -9.77 -2.74
N VAL A 1088 -35.13 -10.47 -2.93
CA VAL A 1088 -34.95 -11.38 -4.07
C VAL A 1088 -35.94 -12.55 -4.01
N LEU A 1089 -36.10 -13.17 -2.85
CA LEU A 1089 -37.11 -14.23 -2.67
C LEU A 1089 -38.54 -13.69 -2.81
N GLY A 1090 -38.81 -12.47 -2.35
CA GLY A 1090 -40.13 -11.83 -2.46
C GLY A 1090 -40.56 -11.57 -3.89
N VAL A 1091 -39.65 -11.01 -4.69
CA VAL A 1091 -39.86 -10.81 -6.13
C VAL A 1091 -40.00 -12.17 -6.83
N LEU A 1092 -39.21 -13.16 -6.43
CA LEU A 1092 -39.23 -14.47 -7.04
C LEU A 1092 -40.56 -15.22 -6.82
N TYR A 1093 -41.04 -15.25 -5.57
CA TYR A 1093 -42.25 -15.97 -5.20
C TYR A 1093 -43.52 -15.14 -5.42
N GLU A 1094 -43.38 -13.89 -5.86
CA GLU A 1094 -44.46 -12.91 -6.00
C GLU A 1094 -45.32 -12.85 -4.71
N SER A 1095 -44.65 -12.79 -3.55
CA SER A 1095 -45.29 -12.91 -2.24
C SER A 1095 -44.49 -12.23 -1.15
N PHE A 1096 -45.17 -11.51 -0.25
CA PHE A 1096 -44.57 -10.94 0.97
C PHE A 1096 -44.50 -11.94 2.13
N ILE A 1097 -45.14 -13.10 2.03
CA ILE A 1097 -45.26 -14.07 3.14
C ILE A 1097 -44.32 -15.26 2.92
N HIS A 1098 -44.24 -15.77 1.69
CA HIS A 1098 -43.36 -16.90 1.38
C HIS A 1098 -41.87 -16.64 1.68
N PRO A 1099 -41.32 -15.44 1.45
CA PRO A 1099 -39.94 -15.13 1.82
C PRO A 1099 -39.73 -15.13 3.33
N ASN A 1100 -40.73 -14.81 4.16
CA ASN A 1100 -40.60 -14.91 5.62
C ASN A 1100 -40.46 -16.37 6.08
N HIS A 1101 -41.11 -17.30 5.38
CA HIS A 1101 -41.02 -18.73 5.66
C HIS A 1101 -39.67 -19.34 5.25
N ASP A 1102 -39.04 -18.78 4.22
CA ASP A 1102 -37.71 -19.18 3.73
C ASP A 1102 -36.57 -18.39 4.41
N SER A 1103 -36.78 -17.14 4.83
CA SER A 1103 -35.79 -16.34 5.57
C SER A 1103 -35.61 -16.79 7.02
N LEU A 1104 -36.68 -17.28 7.66
CA LEU A 1104 -36.61 -18.04 8.92
C LEU A 1104 -35.95 -19.43 8.73
N ASN A 1105 -35.84 -19.90 7.49
CA ASN A 1105 -35.29 -21.19 7.09
C ASN A 1105 -34.09 -21.01 6.14
N ALA A 1106 -33.00 -20.39 6.60
CA ALA A 1106 -31.71 -20.42 5.92
C ALA A 1106 -31.13 -21.85 5.68
N ALA A 1107 -31.95 -22.90 5.85
CA ALA A 1107 -31.63 -24.31 5.67
C ALA A 1107 -32.71 -25.13 4.93
N TYR A 1108 -33.72 -24.54 4.27
CA TYR A 1108 -34.75 -25.34 3.57
C TYR A 1108 -35.06 -24.89 2.13
N GLY A 1109 -34.20 -25.29 1.21
CA GLY A 1109 -34.53 -25.34 -0.21
C GLY A 1109 -35.48 -26.50 -0.49
N GLY A 1110 -36.72 -26.18 -0.88
CA GLY A 1110 -37.56 -27.10 -1.63
C GLY A 1110 -38.89 -27.46 -0.98
N ARG A 1111 -39.91 -26.62 -1.19
CA ARG A 1111 -41.31 -27.09 -1.27
C ARG A 1111 -42.21 -26.06 -1.95
N ARG A 1112 -42.57 -26.32 -3.21
CA ARG A 1112 -43.95 -26.21 -3.75
C ARG A 1112 -43.99 -26.52 -5.25
N ARG A 1113 -43.98 -27.80 -5.61
CA ARG A 1113 -44.59 -28.31 -6.85
C ARG A 1113 -45.23 -29.67 -6.60
N ALA A 1114 -46.31 -29.67 -5.83
CA ALA A 1114 -47.17 -30.85 -5.64
C ALA A 1114 -48.63 -30.48 -5.33
N ALA A 1115 -49.11 -29.31 -5.77
CA ALA A 1115 -50.52 -28.94 -5.66
C ALA A 1115 -50.97 -28.36 -7.01
N GLY A 1116 -51.44 -29.25 -7.89
CA GLY A 1116 -51.85 -28.93 -9.25
C GLY A 1116 -51.98 -30.17 -10.13
N ALA A 1117 -52.51 -31.27 -9.58
CA ALA A 1117 -52.96 -32.41 -10.35
C ALA A 1117 -54.02 -33.16 -9.53
N ASP A 1118 -55.26 -32.68 -9.61
CA ASP A 1118 -56.43 -33.49 -9.31
C ASP A 1118 -56.45 -34.70 -10.26
N HIS A 1119 -56.27 -35.90 -9.71
CA HIS A 1119 -57.17 -37.06 -9.84
C HIS A 1119 -56.46 -38.38 -9.51
N ARG A 1120 -57.04 -39.09 -8.51
CA ARG A 1120 -57.01 -40.55 -8.28
C ARG A 1120 -55.63 -41.21 -8.18
N TRP A 1121 -55.11 -41.35 -6.97
CA TRP A 1121 -55.08 -42.57 -6.12
C TRP A 1121 -54.34 -42.25 -4.82
#